data_AF-A0A661H4D5-F1
#
_entry.id   AF-A0A661H4D5-F1
#
_cell.length_a   1.000
_cell.length_b   1.000
_cell.length_c   1.000
_cell.angle_alpha   90.00
_cell.angle_beta   90.00
_cell.angle_gamma   90.00
#
_symmetry.space_group_name_H-M   'P 1'
#
loop_
_entity.id
_entity.type
_entity.pdbx_description
1 polymer ?
#
loop_
_entity_poly.entity_id
_entity_poly.type
_entity_poly.pdbx_seq_one_letter_code
_entity_poly.pdbx_strand_id
1 'polypeptide(L)'
;MNLEDSLDKGDAIFNQHYTNYETIAAMYDALADSGLIFKKALEPSVGSGNFIGMMPGLEWTAVDIDKNNTEIVKRLYPEAKVSNESYETFKGKNYDLIISNVPFASFAALPRKHASTIKPAFKAIHNFFFSQSIDKLKDGGVMAFMTSTGTMDGVGEASRLRARLVEDMDVIGAYRLPMGSQKANASTEVMIDVIFLQKRPKGVESKQDDKNQSFVSTGQKDGHRINKYFIENPTSILGDLSVGANKTSMGRVGLIVTGEPRYSEMVIKPQEYKKQAAKDAEEQNTFPTITESIAYAKANGLKISNRTQPFYDNGVLYDEKITYTEQEGSGLFGKALTGAEQGKVSALTEIEQSLNASLITKYKEKYNTHPSNDRALQMWARKNHALPRVKELSALFGEDFTPSEIFTDEVRFVDSGKIEVDANSSLSERAESLEDADGIMVPSNSDVISKEEVQVLLDGGAYSRISPTKLQNSRLYYAGNIYKKLDAAKNVKPADQRDRQIAGLNKVLPERFGIKQISIKGNESWLPDMAATTLGERTNYDGAREFGTNVFEDSDLFSLYNKYLNGAPLAAKHKDDSTEEYAEKIKNAQRKLADDVLPMVKQYLIDSGQEEEVVEAYNRARNFFSPPVFDGSSLKNVPKTFRGKEFKLMQHQQEGAERAIYNKRGVLAFAPGLGKTPTAVIVTQQLIDKGVIKKPLFIVPANTIPQWQETVRELYPNAKIFEFPRFQKGVNKGKIKDWADMDAGDKEAMIHSLTNNRYDYTFISTNMAQKITVPTKKLNGYIDELIKEMSDMEEADSSKLTKSQLKARERRLAKNAMLRETVIAAYKDAAQAGFDMEKLGFDAIIADEVQYYKNIGMQSRDTKGGIGAPVAINEVWPKDAKGAPIKTGDPIAVKLGSARSYDFRFKTRYISEMNNGNNVFLLTGTPTPNKPMELMT
;
A
#
# COMPACT_ATOMS: atom_id res chain seq x y z
N MET A 1 33.00 14.62 -14.35
CA MET A 1 32.49 13.45 -15.09
C MET A 1 30.98 13.56 -15.00
N ASN A 2 30.34 13.97 -16.09
CA ASN A 2 29.04 14.65 -16.12
C ASN A 2 27.86 13.66 -16.11
N LEU A 3 26.76 14.07 -15.46
CA LEU A 3 25.58 13.27 -15.11
C LEU A 3 24.48 13.23 -16.20
N GLU A 4 24.79 13.58 -17.46
CA GLU A 4 23.78 13.73 -18.54
C GLU A 4 23.63 12.53 -19.48
N ASP A 5 24.53 11.54 -19.47
CA ASP A 5 24.55 10.47 -20.51
C ASP A 5 23.73 9.20 -20.17
N SER A 6 22.91 9.20 -19.11
CA SER A 6 22.17 8.00 -18.68
C SER A 6 20.67 8.01 -19.03
N LEU A 7 20.17 9.04 -19.72
CA LEU A 7 18.74 9.19 -20.03
C LEU A 7 18.21 8.26 -21.15
N ASP A 8 19.05 7.43 -21.77
CA ASP A 8 18.74 6.91 -23.11
C ASP A 8 18.53 5.40 -23.24
N LYS A 9 18.02 4.70 -22.21
CA LYS A 9 17.51 3.32 -22.38
C LYS A 9 16.15 3.10 -21.73
N GLY A 10 15.14 3.74 -22.32
CA GLY A 10 13.72 3.62 -21.97
C GLY A 10 13.03 2.39 -22.56
N ASP A 11 13.27 1.20 -21.99
CA ASP A 11 12.64 -0.06 -22.44
C ASP A 11 11.79 -0.79 -21.39
N ALA A 12 11.25 -0.09 -20.38
CA ALA A 12 10.45 -0.74 -19.32
C ALA A 12 9.07 -0.12 -19.06
N ILE A 13 8.48 0.60 -20.02
CA ILE A 13 7.14 1.22 -19.88
C ILE A 13 6.00 0.42 -20.55
N PHE A 14 6.27 -0.62 -21.35
CA PHE A 14 5.19 -1.41 -21.98
C PHE A 14 5.25 -2.90 -21.62
N ASN A 15 4.43 -3.31 -20.64
CA ASN A 15 4.01 -4.71 -20.54
C ASN A 15 2.58 -4.86 -19.96
N GLN A 16 1.71 -3.88 -20.25
CA GLN A 16 0.26 -4.01 -20.06
C GLN A 16 -0.37 -4.38 -21.42
N HIS A 17 -0.84 -5.62 -21.56
CA HIS A 17 -1.50 -6.12 -22.77
C HIS A 17 -2.94 -6.50 -22.42
N TYR A 18 -3.93 -5.96 -23.14
CA TYR A 18 -5.34 -6.30 -22.94
C TYR A 18 -5.70 -7.59 -23.69
N THR A 19 -6.39 -8.51 -23.02
CA THR A 19 -6.79 -9.81 -23.60
C THR A 19 -8.01 -9.64 -24.52
N ASN A 20 -8.01 -10.29 -25.69
CA ASN A 20 -9.10 -10.27 -26.66
C ASN A 20 -10.38 -10.94 -26.11
N TYR A 21 -11.51 -10.24 -26.19
CA TYR A 21 -12.82 -10.72 -25.71
C TYR A 21 -13.30 -11.98 -26.44
N GLU A 22 -13.04 -12.13 -27.74
CA GLU A 22 -13.45 -13.32 -28.49
C GLU A 22 -12.72 -14.58 -27.99
N THR A 23 -11.45 -14.43 -27.61
CA THR A 23 -10.70 -15.52 -26.99
C THR A 23 -11.25 -15.88 -25.61
N ILE A 24 -11.59 -14.87 -24.80
CA ILE A 24 -12.19 -15.08 -23.47
C ILE A 24 -13.56 -15.76 -23.60
N ALA A 25 -14.39 -15.33 -24.55
CA ALA A 25 -15.69 -15.93 -24.83
C ALA A 25 -15.53 -17.41 -25.20
N ALA A 26 -14.64 -17.74 -26.13
CA ALA A 26 -14.37 -19.13 -26.51
C ALA A 26 -13.90 -20.00 -25.33
N MET A 27 -13.09 -19.44 -24.41
CA MET A 27 -12.69 -20.14 -23.20
C MET A 27 -13.88 -20.42 -22.27
N TYR A 28 -14.80 -19.46 -22.12
CA TYR A 28 -16.01 -19.65 -21.31
C TYR A 28 -17.01 -20.58 -21.96
N ASP A 29 -17.18 -20.53 -23.28
CA ASP A 29 -18.04 -21.47 -24.02
C ASP A 29 -17.55 -22.90 -23.82
N ALA A 30 -16.24 -23.14 -23.96
CA ALA A 30 -15.64 -24.45 -23.69
C ALA A 30 -15.87 -24.92 -22.24
N LEU A 31 -15.78 -24.01 -21.26
CA LEU A 31 -16.05 -24.32 -19.85
C LEU A 31 -17.54 -24.60 -19.61
N ALA A 32 -18.44 -23.87 -20.25
CA ALA A 32 -19.88 -24.05 -20.13
C ALA A 32 -20.33 -25.39 -20.73
N ASP A 33 -19.87 -25.71 -21.94
CA ASP A 33 -20.18 -26.95 -22.66
C ASP A 33 -19.67 -28.20 -21.94
N SER A 34 -18.69 -28.05 -21.05
CA SER A 34 -18.15 -29.15 -20.24
C SER A 34 -19.12 -29.69 -19.19
N GLY A 35 -20.18 -28.94 -18.85
CA GLY A 35 -21.13 -29.28 -17.79
C GLY A 35 -20.60 -29.13 -16.36
N LEU A 36 -19.39 -28.63 -16.18
CA LEU A 36 -18.82 -28.34 -14.85
C LEU A 36 -19.46 -27.08 -14.25
N ILE A 37 -19.73 -27.13 -12.94
CA ILE A 37 -20.31 -26.01 -12.20
C ILE A 37 -19.24 -25.31 -11.38
N PHE A 38 -19.01 -24.04 -11.69
CA PHE A 38 -18.08 -23.17 -10.96
C PHE A 38 -18.88 -22.20 -10.08
N LYS A 39 -18.43 -22.00 -8.84
CA LYS A 39 -18.96 -20.97 -7.92
C LYS A 39 -17.88 -19.98 -7.52
N LYS A 40 -16.69 -20.48 -7.16
CA LYS A 40 -15.57 -19.66 -6.68
C LYS A 40 -14.43 -19.64 -7.71
N ALA A 41 -14.12 -18.46 -8.24
CA ALA A 41 -13.13 -18.28 -9.29
C ALA A 41 -11.97 -17.39 -8.83
N LEU A 42 -10.79 -17.60 -9.42
CA LEU A 42 -9.59 -16.81 -9.17
C LEU A 42 -8.98 -16.35 -10.48
N GLU A 43 -8.75 -15.04 -10.60
CA GLU A 43 -7.90 -14.45 -11.63
C GLU A 43 -6.57 -13.99 -10.99
N PRO A 44 -5.48 -14.75 -11.18
CA PRO A 44 -4.21 -14.56 -10.47
C PRO A 44 -3.34 -13.41 -10.99
N SER A 45 -3.68 -12.83 -12.14
CA SER A 45 -3.06 -11.63 -12.72
C SER A 45 -4.12 -10.82 -13.47
N VAL A 46 -4.96 -10.11 -12.70
CA VAL A 46 -6.25 -9.60 -13.19
C VAL A 46 -6.16 -8.49 -14.25
N GLY A 47 -5.10 -7.69 -14.28
CA GLY A 47 -5.01 -6.60 -15.25
C GLY A 47 -6.20 -5.65 -15.15
N SER A 48 -6.88 -5.44 -16.29
CA SER A 48 -8.12 -4.64 -16.37
C SER A 48 -9.39 -5.38 -15.91
N GLY A 49 -9.31 -6.69 -15.62
CA GLY A 49 -10.43 -7.51 -15.17
C GLY A 49 -11.38 -7.96 -16.28
N ASN A 50 -10.89 -8.23 -17.49
CA ASN A 50 -11.73 -8.64 -18.62
C ASN A 50 -12.36 -10.03 -18.40
N PHE A 51 -11.66 -10.97 -17.76
CA PHE A 51 -12.23 -12.30 -17.46
C PHE A 51 -13.38 -12.18 -16.46
N ILE A 52 -13.23 -11.34 -15.42
CA ILE A 52 -14.31 -11.06 -14.46
C ILE A 52 -15.52 -10.43 -15.17
N GLY A 53 -15.29 -9.42 -16.01
CA GLY A 53 -16.36 -8.70 -16.72
C GLY A 53 -17.19 -9.58 -17.67
N MET A 54 -16.58 -10.61 -18.25
CA MET A 54 -17.25 -11.54 -19.16
C MET A 54 -18.02 -12.65 -18.43
N MET A 55 -17.76 -12.88 -17.13
CA MET A 55 -18.49 -13.85 -16.31
C MET A 55 -18.67 -13.35 -14.86
N PRO A 56 -19.43 -12.25 -14.63
CA PRO A 56 -19.50 -11.59 -13.33
C PRO A 56 -20.26 -12.38 -12.26
N GLY A 57 -21.00 -13.43 -12.64
CA GLY A 57 -21.85 -14.22 -11.73
C GLY A 57 -21.11 -15.19 -10.79
N LEU A 58 -19.78 -15.26 -10.84
CA LEU A 58 -18.97 -16.11 -9.95
C LEU A 58 -18.48 -15.32 -8.72
N GLU A 59 -18.18 -16.01 -7.63
CA GLU A 59 -17.45 -15.43 -6.49
C GLU A 59 -15.98 -15.27 -6.87
N TRP A 60 -15.63 -14.07 -7.33
CA TRP A 60 -14.30 -13.75 -7.83
C TRP A 60 -13.32 -13.38 -6.70
N THR A 61 -12.13 -13.96 -6.78
CA THR A 61 -10.92 -13.38 -6.20
C THR A 61 -10.00 -12.91 -7.31
N ALA A 62 -9.59 -11.64 -7.27
CA ALA A 62 -8.68 -11.03 -8.23
C ALA A 62 -7.34 -10.74 -7.56
N VAL A 63 -6.23 -11.08 -8.20
CA VAL A 63 -4.88 -10.79 -7.69
C VAL A 63 -4.10 -10.04 -8.76
N ASP A 64 -3.49 -8.93 -8.38
CA ASP A 64 -2.49 -8.24 -9.22
C ASP A 64 -1.41 -7.61 -8.35
N ILE A 65 -0.19 -7.59 -8.87
CA ILE A 65 0.94 -6.91 -8.24
C ILE A 65 0.84 -5.39 -8.44
N ASP A 66 0.24 -4.94 -9.54
CA ASP A 66 0.03 -3.51 -9.82
C ASP A 66 -1.19 -3.00 -9.05
N LYS A 67 -0.94 -2.03 -8.17
CA LYS A 67 -1.99 -1.39 -7.36
C LYS A 67 -3.03 -0.72 -8.24
N ASN A 68 -2.65 -0.12 -9.37
CA ASN A 68 -3.58 0.56 -10.26
C ASN A 68 -4.61 -0.42 -10.84
N ASN A 69 -4.16 -1.60 -11.29
CA ASN A 69 -5.05 -2.67 -11.78
C ASN A 69 -6.04 -3.09 -10.70
N THR A 70 -5.56 -3.33 -9.47
CA THR A 70 -6.46 -3.72 -8.37
C THR A 70 -7.46 -2.62 -8.00
N GLU A 71 -7.07 -1.35 -8.04
CA GLU A 71 -7.96 -0.22 -7.76
C GLU A 71 -8.98 0.02 -8.89
N ILE A 72 -8.66 -0.34 -10.14
CA ILE A 72 -9.60 -0.34 -11.25
C ILE A 72 -10.61 -1.47 -11.07
N VAL A 73 -10.14 -2.69 -10.81
CA VAL A 73 -10.98 -3.89 -10.63
C VAL A 73 -11.92 -3.73 -9.44
N LYS A 74 -11.46 -3.17 -8.32
CA LYS A 74 -12.34 -2.87 -7.15
C LYS A 74 -13.50 -1.93 -7.50
N ARG A 75 -13.28 -0.98 -8.42
CA ARG A 75 -14.32 -0.02 -8.84
C ARG A 75 -15.27 -0.63 -9.87
N LEU A 76 -14.75 -1.44 -10.79
CA LEU A 76 -15.56 -2.09 -11.83
C LEU A 76 -16.39 -3.26 -11.27
N TYR A 77 -15.82 -4.01 -10.32
CA TYR A 77 -16.38 -5.24 -9.77
C TYR A 77 -16.31 -5.22 -8.24
N PRO A 78 -17.16 -4.43 -7.56
CA PRO A 78 -17.08 -4.24 -6.10
C PRO A 78 -17.31 -5.52 -5.29
N GLU A 79 -18.01 -6.50 -5.86
CA GLU A 79 -18.25 -7.81 -5.25
C GLU A 79 -17.04 -8.76 -5.34
N ALA A 80 -16.05 -8.44 -6.19
CA ALA A 80 -14.84 -9.25 -6.31
C ALA A 80 -13.88 -9.00 -5.13
N LYS A 81 -13.33 -10.06 -4.57
CA LYS A 81 -12.27 -9.99 -3.56
C LYS A 81 -10.95 -9.63 -4.24
N VAL A 82 -10.50 -8.40 -4.12
CA VAL A 82 -9.27 -7.95 -4.78
C VAL A 82 -8.08 -7.93 -3.83
N SER A 83 -7.02 -8.67 -4.15
CA SER A 83 -5.74 -8.66 -3.43
C SER A 83 -4.64 -7.99 -4.24
N ASN A 84 -4.07 -6.91 -3.70
CA ASN A 84 -2.88 -6.28 -4.29
C ASN A 84 -1.61 -6.89 -3.71
N GLU A 85 -1.18 -8.00 -4.29
CA GLU A 85 0.03 -8.72 -3.89
C GLU A 85 0.57 -9.56 -5.06
N SER A 86 1.76 -10.15 -4.91
CA SER A 86 2.23 -11.08 -5.94
C SER A 86 1.49 -12.41 -5.83
N TYR A 87 1.25 -13.08 -6.97
CA TYR A 87 0.64 -14.41 -6.94
C TYR A 87 1.45 -15.45 -6.15
N GLU A 88 2.73 -15.15 -5.93
CA GLU A 88 3.63 -15.90 -5.08
C GLU A 88 3.24 -15.89 -3.59
N THR A 89 2.85 -14.73 -3.07
CA THR A 89 2.48 -14.56 -1.66
C THR A 89 1.01 -14.85 -1.41
N PHE A 90 0.19 -14.83 -2.46
CA PHE A 90 -1.24 -15.06 -2.37
C PHE A 90 -1.54 -16.46 -1.81
N LYS A 91 -2.19 -16.49 -0.63
CA LYS A 91 -2.48 -17.72 0.13
C LYS A 91 -3.87 -18.30 -0.12
N GLY A 92 -4.70 -17.68 -0.97
CA GLY A 92 -6.05 -18.18 -1.24
C GLY A 92 -6.03 -19.61 -1.80
N LYS A 93 -6.94 -20.46 -1.32
CA LYS A 93 -7.12 -21.85 -1.76
C LYS A 93 -8.60 -22.19 -1.96
N ASN A 94 -8.86 -23.42 -2.40
CA ASN A 94 -10.18 -24.01 -2.61
C ASN A 94 -11.00 -23.30 -3.71
N TYR A 95 -10.35 -22.98 -4.84
CA TYR A 95 -11.03 -22.43 -6.01
C TYR A 95 -11.57 -23.53 -6.93
N ASP A 96 -12.74 -23.28 -7.53
CA ASP A 96 -13.36 -24.15 -8.52
C ASP A 96 -12.75 -23.92 -9.90
N LEU A 97 -12.46 -22.65 -10.21
CA LEU A 97 -11.86 -22.18 -11.46
C LEU A 97 -10.69 -21.25 -11.16
N ILE A 98 -9.55 -21.47 -11.80
CA ILE A 98 -8.47 -20.47 -11.89
C ILE A 98 -8.27 -20.18 -13.37
N ILE A 99 -8.58 -18.96 -13.80
CA ILE A 99 -8.57 -18.55 -15.21
C ILE A 99 -7.82 -17.24 -15.36
N SER A 100 -6.94 -17.13 -16.37
CA SER A 100 -6.09 -15.93 -16.56
C SER A 100 -5.40 -15.91 -17.91
N ASN A 101 -5.09 -14.70 -18.38
CA ASN A 101 -3.94 -14.47 -19.25
C ASN A 101 -2.70 -14.23 -18.39
N VAL A 102 -1.77 -15.20 -18.33
CA VAL A 102 -0.61 -15.11 -17.43
C VAL A 102 0.55 -14.38 -18.10
N PRO A 103 1.33 -13.54 -17.39
CA PRO A 103 2.33 -12.67 -18.02
C PRO A 103 3.44 -13.41 -18.82
N PHE A 104 3.76 -12.92 -20.03
CA PHE A 104 4.79 -13.47 -20.92
C PHE A 104 6.11 -12.71 -20.78
N ALA A 105 7.05 -13.23 -19.98
CA ALA A 105 8.42 -12.71 -19.94
C ALA A 105 9.46 -13.84 -19.70
N SER A 106 10.72 -13.58 -20.04
CA SER A 106 11.87 -14.39 -19.66
C SER A 106 12.69 -13.65 -18.60
N PHE A 107 13.13 -14.38 -17.56
CA PHE A 107 13.54 -13.87 -16.24
C PHE A 107 14.85 -13.07 -16.14
N ALA A 108 15.31 -12.43 -17.21
CA ALA A 108 16.42 -11.48 -17.11
C ALA A 108 16.03 -10.14 -16.44
N ALA A 109 14.73 -9.85 -16.27
CA ALA A 109 14.25 -8.52 -15.84
C ALA A 109 13.37 -8.49 -14.56
N LEU A 110 13.08 -9.62 -13.90
CA LEU A 110 12.26 -9.65 -12.68
C LEU A 110 12.80 -10.67 -11.66
N PRO A 111 13.34 -10.24 -10.51
CA PRO A 111 13.71 -11.15 -9.42
C PRO A 111 12.45 -11.56 -8.68
N ARG A 112 12.20 -12.87 -8.59
CA ARG A 112 11.15 -13.43 -7.74
C ARG A 112 11.76 -13.97 -6.44
N LYS A 113 11.03 -13.83 -5.33
CA LYS A 113 11.46 -14.15 -3.96
C LYS A 113 11.38 -15.67 -3.65
N HIS A 114 10.61 -16.45 -4.43
CA HIS A 114 10.30 -17.87 -4.18
C HIS A 114 10.25 -18.75 -5.45
N ALA A 115 10.74 -18.29 -6.61
CA ALA A 115 10.80 -19.12 -7.82
C ALA A 115 11.70 -20.37 -7.65
N SER A 116 12.58 -20.37 -6.64
CA SER A 116 13.50 -21.43 -6.24
C SER A 116 12.90 -22.44 -5.23
N THR A 117 11.83 -22.08 -4.52
CA THR A 117 11.18 -22.95 -3.51
C THR A 117 10.06 -23.79 -4.10
N ILE A 118 9.55 -23.42 -5.27
CA ILE A 118 8.66 -24.25 -6.07
C ILE A 118 9.56 -25.15 -6.91
N LYS A 119 9.62 -26.44 -6.57
CA LYS A 119 10.34 -27.41 -7.39
C LYS A 119 9.38 -27.95 -8.46
N PRO A 120 9.74 -27.87 -9.76
CA PRO A 120 10.97 -27.32 -10.32
C PRO A 120 10.98 -25.78 -10.44
N ALA A 121 12.16 -25.16 -10.33
CA ALA A 121 12.32 -23.72 -10.52
C ALA A 121 12.09 -23.32 -11.99
N PHE A 122 11.20 -22.36 -12.26
CA PHE A 122 10.81 -21.95 -13.61
C PHE A 122 11.37 -20.57 -13.98
N LYS A 123 12.20 -20.51 -15.04
CA LYS A 123 12.70 -19.27 -15.67
C LYS A 123 11.71 -18.60 -16.62
N ALA A 124 10.47 -19.07 -16.72
CA ALA A 124 9.44 -18.46 -17.57
C ALA A 124 8.21 -18.16 -16.70
N ILE A 125 7.80 -16.88 -16.63
CA ILE A 125 6.93 -16.37 -15.54
C ILE A 125 5.58 -17.07 -15.55
N HIS A 126 5.05 -17.32 -16.75
CA HIS A 126 3.85 -18.10 -17.01
C HIS A 126 3.94 -19.54 -16.48
N ASN A 127 5.08 -20.23 -16.59
CA ASN A 127 5.25 -21.60 -16.08
C ASN A 127 5.07 -21.70 -14.55
N PHE A 128 5.50 -20.67 -13.83
CA PHE A 128 5.27 -20.59 -12.38
C PHE A 128 3.81 -20.38 -12.02
N PHE A 129 3.04 -19.64 -12.82
CA PHE A 129 1.61 -19.45 -12.54
C PHE A 129 0.88 -20.79 -12.59
N PHE A 130 1.22 -21.67 -13.54
CA PHE A 130 0.72 -23.05 -13.56
C PHE A 130 1.04 -23.78 -12.26
N SER A 131 2.32 -23.84 -11.89
CA SER A 131 2.74 -24.60 -10.70
C SER A 131 2.13 -24.09 -9.40
N GLN A 132 2.01 -22.77 -9.22
CA GLN A 132 1.43 -22.17 -8.02
C GLN A 132 -0.07 -22.37 -7.89
N SER A 133 -0.75 -22.64 -9.00
CA SER A 133 -2.20 -22.77 -9.06
C SER A 133 -2.66 -24.17 -8.67
N ILE A 134 -1.79 -25.18 -8.73
CA ILE A 134 -2.11 -26.58 -8.35
C ILE A 134 -2.66 -26.64 -6.93
N ASP A 135 -1.95 -26.05 -5.96
CA ASP A 135 -2.32 -26.10 -4.53
C ASP A 135 -3.48 -25.16 -4.15
N LYS A 136 -3.90 -24.31 -5.09
CA LYS A 136 -4.99 -23.34 -4.89
C LYS A 136 -6.32 -23.87 -5.41
N LEU A 137 -6.29 -24.82 -6.34
CA LEU A 137 -7.46 -25.55 -6.81
C LEU A 137 -7.94 -26.56 -5.76
N LYS A 138 -9.27 -26.67 -5.65
CA LYS A 138 -9.90 -27.82 -4.99
C LYS A 138 -9.77 -29.07 -5.88
N ASP A 139 -9.96 -30.24 -5.28
CA ASP A 139 -10.11 -31.49 -6.02
C ASP A 139 -11.30 -31.38 -7.00
N GLY A 140 -11.07 -31.74 -8.27
CA GLY A 140 -12.02 -31.59 -9.37
C GLY A 140 -12.10 -30.18 -9.98
N GLY A 141 -11.39 -29.19 -9.44
CA GLY A 141 -11.35 -27.83 -9.98
C GLY A 141 -10.55 -27.71 -11.28
N VAL A 142 -10.79 -26.63 -12.04
CA VAL A 142 -10.21 -26.41 -13.38
C VAL A 142 -9.25 -25.22 -13.39
N MET A 143 -8.08 -25.42 -14.03
CA MET A 143 -7.15 -24.37 -14.42
C MET A 143 -7.31 -24.08 -15.91
N ALA A 144 -7.46 -22.82 -16.30
CA ALA A 144 -7.60 -22.38 -17.69
C ALA A 144 -6.70 -21.17 -17.97
N PHE A 145 -5.52 -21.39 -18.56
CA PHE A 145 -4.55 -20.30 -18.77
C PHE A 145 -4.22 -20.06 -20.24
N MET A 146 -4.16 -18.77 -20.60
CA MET A 146 -3.48 -18.31 -21.81
C MET A 146 -2.01 -18.10 -21.49
N THR A 147 -1.12 -18.70 -22.29
CA THR A 147 0.33 -18.75 -22.05
C THR A 147 1.13 -18.64 -23.35
N SER A 148 2.43 -18.39 -23.25
CA SER A 148 3.29 -18.42 -24.45
C SER A 148 3.48 -19.85 -24.97
N THR A 149 3.70 -19.99 -26.27
CA THR A 149 4.02 -21.29 -26.92
C THR A 149 5.23 -22.00 -26.30
N GLY A 150 6.10 -21.25 -25.60
CA GLY A 150 7.22 -21.80 -24.84
C GLY A 150 6.81 -22.75 -23.72
N THR A 151 5.56 -22.70 -23.24
CA THR A 151 5.01 -23.66 -22.27
C THR A 151 4.85 -25.05 -22.88
N MET A 152 4.32 -25.11 -24.11
CA MET A 152 4.03 -26.36 -24.82
C MET A 152 5.22 -26.86 -25.63
N ASP A 153 5.93 -25.99 -26.34
CA ASP A 153 7.03 -26.42 -27.23
C ASP A 153 8.39 -26.38 -26.55
N GLY A 154 8.44 -25.81 -25.34
CA GLY A 154 9.66 -25.73 -24.54
C GLY A 154 10.13 -27.10 -24.07
N VAL A 155 11.45 -27.23 -23.94
CA VAL A 155 12.15 -28.39 -23.36
C VAL A 155 12.81 -27.99 -22.03
N GLY A 156 13.29 -28.95 -21.26
CA GLY A 156 13.97 -28.69 -19.99
C GLY A 156 12.99 -28.29 -18.89
N GLU A 157 12.97 -27.02 -18.50
CA GLU A 157 12.07 -26.54 -17.43
C GLU A 157 10.59 -26.62 -17.81
N ALA A 158 10.24 -26.34 -19.08
CA ALA A 158 8.86 -26.44 -19.55
C ALA A 158 8.37 -27.90 -19.59
N SER A 159 9.20 -28.86 -20.02
CA SER A 159 8.82 -30.28 -19.98
C SER A 159 8.71 -30.81 -18.54
N ARG A 160 9.55 -30.33 -17.62
CA ARG A 160 9.44 -30.64 -16.18
C ARG A 160 8.18 -30.05 -15.55
N LEU A 161 7.77 -28.83 -15.95
CA LEU A 161 6.47 -28.28 -15.55
C LEU A 161 5.36 -29.21 -15.98
N ARG A 162 5.31 -29.57 -17.27
CA ARG A 162 4.23 -30.40 -17.82
C ARG A 162 4.17 -31.75 -17.12
N ALA A 163 5.32 -32.38 -16.85
CA ALA A 163 5.40 -33.61 -16.06
C ALA A 163 4.82 -33.41 -14.65
N ARG A 164 5.21 -32.32 -13.96
CA ARG A 164 4.68 -32.01 -12.63
C ARG A 164 3.17 -31.74 -12.63
N LEU A 165 2.67 -31.03 -13.64
CA LEU A 165 1.23 -30.76 -13.75
C LEU A 165 0.44 -32.06 -13.87
N VAL A 166 0.93 -33.02 -14.67
CA VAL A 166 0.22 -34.29 -14.87
C VAL A 166 0.35 -35.26 -13.70
N GLU A 167 1.19 -34.99 -12.68
CA GLU A 167 1.22 -35.74 -11.40
C GLU A 167 -0.05 -35.52 -10.57
N ASP A 168 -0.63 -34.32 -10.64
CA ASP A 168 -1.80 -33.93 -9.84
C ASP A 168 -3.04 -33.60 -10.70
N MET A 169 -2.87 -33.43 -12.02
CA MET A 169 -3.92 -32.92 -12.91
C MET A 169 -4.03 -33.66 -14.24
N ASP A 170 -5.23 -33.66 -14.82
CA ASP A 170 -5.51 -34.20 -16.14
C ASP A 170 -5.62 -33.10 -17.18
N VAL A 171 -5.02 -33.32 -18.35
CA VAL A 171 -5.14 -32.43 -19.50
C VAL A 171 -6.51 -32.62 -20.14
N ILE A 172 -7.42 -31.68 -19.94
CA ILE A 172 -8.79 -31.75 -20.47
C ILE A 172 -8.91 -31.05 -21.82
N GLY A 173 -8.01 -30.12 -22.15
CA GLY A 173 -7.84 -29.52 -23.48
C GLY A 173 -6.60 -28.62 -23.56
N ALA A 174 -5.98 -28.50 -24.73
CA ALA A 174 -4.96 -27.49 -25.01
C ALA A 174 -5.08 -27.03 -26.47
N TYR A 175 -4.92 -25.73 -26.73
CA TYR A 175 -5.19 -25.12 -28.04
C TYR A 175 -4.12 -24.10 -28.39
N ARG A 176 -3.74 -24.01 -29.67
CA ARG A 176 -2.82 -23.00 -30.20
C ARG A 176 -3.57 -22.03 -31.10
N LEU A 177 -3.44 -20.74 -30.81
CA LEU A 177 -4.08 -19.66 -31.56
C LEU A 177 -3.20 -19.14 -32.71
N PRO A 178 -3.79 -18.65 -33.81
CA PRO A 178 -3.08 -17.94 -34.86
C PRO A 178 -2.34 -16.70 -34.36
N MET A 179 -1.24 -16.35 -35.02
CA MET A 179 -0.56 -15.06 -34.86
C MET A 179 -1.55 -13.93 -35.12
N GLY A 180 -1.52 -12.90 -34.27
CA GLY A 180 -2.41 -11.74 -34.40
C GLY A 180 -3.78 -11.90 -33.74
N SER A 181 -4.09 -13.05 -33.11
CA SER A 181 -5.34 -13.24 -32.34
C SER A 181 -5.51 -12.25 -31.17
N GLN A 182 -4.45 -11.52 -30.78
CA GLN A 182 -4.50 -10.46 -29.77
C GLN A 182 -4.17 -9.07 -30.34
N LYS A 183 -4.05 -8.91 -31.68
CA LYS A 183 -3.59 -7.67 -32.32
C LYS A 183 -4.52 -6.49 -32.04
N ALA A 184 -5.83 -6.72 -32.01
CA ALA A 184 -6.83 -5.68 -31.78
C ALA A 184 -6.71 -4.99 -30.41
N ASN A 185 -6.28 -5.72 -29.37
CA ASN A 185 -6.30 -5.22 -27.98
C ASN A 185 -4.89 -5.13 -27.33
N ALA A 186 -3.90 -5.88 -27.81
CA ALA A 186 -2.57 -5.97 -27.22
C ALA A 186 -1.42 -5.55 -28.14
N SER A 187 -1.72 -5.13 -29.38
CA SER A 187 -0.74 -4.69 -30.40
C SER A 187 0.44 -5.64 -30.60
N THR A 188 0.21 -6.95 -30.43
CA THR A 188 1.23 -8.00 -30.53
C THR A 188 0.81 -9.10 -31.50
N GLU A 189 1.77 -9.62 -32.25
CA GLU A 189 1.58 -10.69 -33.24
C GLU A 189 2.24 -12.00 -32.78
N VAL A 190 2.36 -12.20 -31.47
CA VAL A 190 2.86 -13.45 -30.87
C VAL A 190 1.80 -14.54 -30.92
N MET A 191 2.21 -15.80 -31.12
CA MET A 191 1.34 -16.96 -30.93
C MET A 191 1.15 -17.25 -29.44
N ILE A 192 -0.05 -17.69 -29.08
CA ILE A 192 -0.46 -17.97 -27.70
C ILE A 192 -1.12 -19.34 -27.66
N ASP A 193 -0.88 -20.07 -26.57
CA ASP A 193 -1.53 -21.33 -26.27
C ASP A 193 -2.54 -21.14 -25.13
N VAL A 194 -3.69 -21.81 -25.21
CA VAL A 194 -4.72 -21.88 -24.16
C VAL A 194 -4.73 -23.30 -23.61
N ILE A 195 -4.53 -23.48 -22.31
CA ILE A 195 -4.40 -24.80 -21.67
C ILE A 195 -5.44 -24.96 -20.56
N PHE A 196 -6.17 -26.07 -20.60
CA PHE A 196 -7.16 -26.49 -19.61
C PHE A 196 -6.73 -27.78 -18.90
N LEU A 197 -6.66 -27.72 -17.57
CA LEU A 197 -6.27 -28.82 -16.70
C LEU A 197 -7.30 -29.01 -15.58
N GLN A 198 -7.61 -30.25 -15.21
CA GLN A 198 -8.51 -30.56 -14.09
C GLN A 198 -7.76 -31.27 -12.97
N LYS A 199 -7.88 -30.78 -11.74
CA LYS A 199 -7.18 -31.36 -10.58
C LYS A 199 -7.82 -32.68 -10.15
N ARG A 200 -7.02 -33.72 -9.96
CA ARG A 200 -7.47 -35.01 -9.41
C ARG A 200 -7.55 -34.95 -7.88
N PRO A 201 -8.47 -35.69 -7.24
CA PRO A 201 -8.39 -35.90 -5.81
C PRO A 201 -7.11 -36.59 -5.41
N LYS A 202 -6.63 -36.27 -4.21
CA LYS A 202 -5.39 -36.85 -3.68
C LYS A 202 -5.48 -38.38 -3.66
N GLY A 203 -4.50 -39.04 -4.29
CA GLY A 203 -4.41 -40.51 -4.37
C GLY A 203 -5.21 -41.15 -5.51
N VAL A 204 -5.83 -40.36 -6.40
CA VAL A 204 -6.50 -40.88 -7.60
C VAL A 204 -5.56 -40.82 -8.80
N GLU A 205 -5.30 -41.98 -9.41
CA GLU A 205 -4.52 -42.08 -10.65
C GLU A 205 -5.30 -41.57 -11.87
N SER A 206 -4.57 -41.12 -12.88
CA SER A 206 -5.14 -40.63 -14.14
C SER A 206 -5.75 -41.78 -14.95
N LYS A 207 -6.90 -41.53 -15.59
CA LYS A 207 -7.51 -42.46 -16.56
C LYS A 207 -7.14 -42.17 -18.01
N GLN A 208 -6.24 -41.21 -18.23
CA GLN A 208 -5.90 -40.67 -19.55
C GLN A 208 -4.39 -40.48 -19.74
N ASP A 209 -3.62 -41.49 -19.31
CA ASP A 209 -2.15 -41.45 -19.28
C ASP A 209 -1.53 -41.18 -20.64
N ASP A 210 -2.08 -41.74 -21.73
CA ASP A 210 -1.57 -41.47 -23.09
C ASP A 210 -1.66 -39.98 -23.44
N LYS A 211 -2.80 -39.33 -23.14
CA LYS A 211 -3.02 -37.90 -23.39
C LYS A 211 -2.11 -37.06 -22.51
N ASN A 212 -1.97 -37.40 -21.23
CA ASN A 212 -1.06 -36.73 -20.30
C ASN A 212 0.40 -36.88 -20.76
N GLN A 213 0.81 -38.05 -21.25
CA GLN A 213 2.16 -38.30 -21.73
C GLN A 213 2.47 -37.57 -23.04
N SER A 214 1.48 -37.43 -23.93
CA SER A 214 1.59 -36.59 -25.14
C SER A 214 1.83 -35.11 -24.79
N PHE A 215 1.14 -34.60 -23.75
CA PHE A 215 1.32 -33.24 -23.25
C PHE A 215 2.71 -33.01 -22.66
N VAL A 216 3.27 -33.99 -21.93
CA VAL A 216 4.63 -33.90 -21.38
C VAL A 216 5.69 -33.85 -22.49
N SER A 217 5.49 -34.58 -23.57
CA SER A 217 6.51 -34.84 -24.59
C SER A 217 6.56 -33.81 -25.72
N THR A 218 7.73 -33.63 -26.34
CA THR A 218 7.89 -32.84 -27.58
C THR A 218 8.29 -33.74 -28.73
N GLY A 219 7.80 -33.44 -29.94
CA GLY A 219 8.20 -34.10 -31.18
C GLY A 219 8.75 -33.10 -32.21
N GLN A 220 8.84 -33.56 -33.46
CA GLN A 220 9.17 -32.72 -34.61
C GLN A 220 8.06 -32.78 -35.65
N LYS A 221 7.79 -31.64 -36.29
CA LYS A 221 6.92 -31.51 -37.46
C LYS A 221 7.57 -30.51 -38.41
N ASP A 222 7.67 -30.87 -39.69
CA ASP A 222 8.31 -30.06 -40.74
C ASP A 222 9.72 -29.56 -40.36
N GLY A 223 10.51 -30.41 -39.70
CA GLY A 223 11.88 -30.09 -39.25
C GLY A 223 11.97 -29.17 -38.03
N HIS A 224 10.84 -28.80 -37.43
CA HIS A 224 10.76 -27.90 -36.28
C HIS A 224 10.12 -28.57 -35.06
N ARG A 225 10.53 -28.14 -33.87
CA ARG A 225 10.02 -28.70 -32.61
C ARG A 225 8.60 -28.21 -32.32
N ILE A 226 7.72 -29.13 -31.91
CA ILE A 226 6.36 -28.86 -31.45
C ILE A 226 5.99 -29.85 -30.33
N ASN A 227 5.09 -29.47 -29.43
CA ASN A 227 4.55 -30.42 -28.44
C ASN A 227 3.88 -31.64 -29.11
N LYS A 228 4.09 -32.84 -28.57
CA LYS A 228 3.51 -34.07 -29.14
C LYS A 228 1.98 -34.07 -29.08
N TYR A 229 1.39 -33.40 -28.08
CA TYR A 229 -0.05 -33.18 -27.99
C TYR A 229 -0.64 -32.58 -29.27
N PHE A 230 0.01 -31.57 -29.87
CA PHE A 230 -0.47 -30.93 -31.10
C PHE A 230 -0.23 -31.78 -32.36
N ILE A 231 0.69 -32.74 -32.31
CA ILE A 231 0.89 -33.73 -33.39
C ILE A 231 -0.27 -34.73 -33.37
N GLU A 232 -0.64 -35.19 -32.19
CA GLU A 232 -1.71 -36.19 -31.98
C GLU A 232 -3.11 -35.58 -32.03
N ASN A 233 -3.24 -34.27 -31.77
CA ASN A 233 -4.49 -33.51 -31.80
C ASN A 233 -4.35 -32.31 -32.76
N PRO A 234 -4.28 -32.53 -34.09
CA PRO A 234 -4.07 -31.44 -35.04
C PRO A 234 -5.21 -30.41 -35.06
N THR A 235 -6.43 -30.80 -34.68
CA THR A 235 -7.59 -29.90 -34.52
C THR A 235 -7.45 -28.95 -33.33
N SER A 236 -6.49 -29.18 -32.44
CA SER A 236 -6.14 -28.24 -31.37
C SER A 236 -5.33 -27.04 -31.86
N ILE A 237 -4.92 -27.02 -33.13
CA ILE A 237 -4.30 -25.85 -33.77
C ILE A 237 -5.42 -25.07 -34.46
N LEU A 238 -5.82 -23.94 -33.88
CA LEU A 238 -7.01 -23.18 -34.27
C LEU A 238 -6.75 -22.23 -35.45
N GLY A 239 -5.97 -22.70 -36.42
CA GLY A 239 -5.64 -22.00 -37.66
C GLY A 239 -4.73 -22.84 -38.54
N ASP A 240 -4.07 -22.21 -39.50
CA ASP A 240 -3.29 -22.90 -40.52
C ASP A 240 -1.82 -22.95 -40.13
N LEU A 241 -1.32 -24.16 -39.89
CA LEU A 241 0.07 -24.41 -39.52
C LEU A 241 0.96 -24.33 -40.77
N SER A 242 1.98 -23.48 -40.73
CA SER A 242 2.98 -23.35 -41.80
C SER A 242 4.37 -23.04 -41.23
N VAL A 243 5.40 -23.02 -42.08
CA VAL A 243 6.77 -22.62 -41.71
C VAL A 243 6.99 -21.16 -42.11
N GLY A 244 7.38 -20.32 -41.16
CA GLY A 244 7.60 -18.89 -41.41
C GLY A 244 8.31 -18.18 -40.25
N ALA A 245 8.33 -16.84 -40.27
CA ALA A 245 9.02 -16.05 -39.27
C ALA A 245 8.25 -16.06 -37.93
N ASN A 246 8.76 -16.80 -36.95
CA ASN A 246 8.10 -16.97 -35.67
C ASN A 246 8.46 -15.83 -34.71
N LYS A 247 7.53 -14.89 -34.50
CA LYS A 247 7.70 -13.73 -33.60
C LYS A 247 7.87 -14.10 -32.12
N THR A 248 7.39 -15.27 -31.69
CA THR A 248 7.67 -15.78 -30.31
C THR A 248 9.13 -16.19 -30.11
N SER A 249 9.86 -16.45 -31.21
CA SER A 249 11.27 -16.84 -31.21
C SER A 249 12.18 -15.76 -31.78
N MET A 250 11.83 -14.48 -31.58
CA MET A 250 12.55 -13.31 -32.10
C MET A 250 12.71 -13.33 -33.63
N GLY A 251 11.70 -13.81 -34.35
CA GLY A 251 11.66 -13.79 -35.83
C GLY A 251 12.41 -14.94 -36.51
N ARG A 252 12.93 -15.92 -35.75
CA ARG A 252 13.56 -17.13 -36.33
C ARG A 252 12.54 -17.95 -37.13
N VAL A 253 12.99 -18.55 -38.22
CA VAL A 253 12.16 -19.45 -39.04
C VAL A 253 11.75 -20.66 -38.20
N GLY A 254 10.45 -20.92 -38.13
CA GLY A 254 9.86 -22.03 -37.40
C GLY A 254 8.39 -22.21 -37.72
N LEU A 255 7.73 -23.11 -37.01
CA LEU A 255 6.29 -23.30 -37.13
C LEU A 255 5.56 -22.03 -36.68
N ILE A 256 4.61 -21.58 -37.49
CA ILE A 256 3.68 -20.49 -37.22
C ILE A 256 2.25 -20.95 -37.52
N VAL A 257 1.27 -20.33 -36.84
CA VAL A 257 -0.15 -20.55 -37.10
C VAL A 257 -0.72 -19.25 -37.60
N THR A 258 -1.41 -19.29 -38.73
CA THR A 258 -1.95 -18.12 -39.44
C THR A 258 -3.43 -18.33 -39.77
N GLY A 259 -4.10 -17.29 -40.27
CA GLY A 259 -5.52 -17.34 -40.61
C GLY A 259 -6.43 -16.96 -39.43
N GLU A 260 -7.73 -16.98 -39.67
CA GLU A 260 -8.75 -16.65 -38.67
C GLU A 260 -8.83 -17.71 -37.57
N PRO A 261 -8.96 -17.32 -36.28
CA PRO A 261 -9.02 -18.26 -35.18
C PRO A 261 -10.30 -19.11 -35.23
N ARG A 262 -10.13 -20.44 -35.30
CA ARG A 262 -11.24 -21.41 -35.27
C ARG A 262 -11.76 -21.66 -33.84
N TYR A 263 -12.26 -20.63 -33.17
CA TYR A 263 -12.66 -20.68 -31.75
C TYR A 263 -13.69 -21.77 -31.42
N SER A 264 -14.61 -22.09 -32.33
CA SER A 264 -15.62 -23.14 -32.15
C SER A 264 -15.05 -24.56 -32.01
N GLU A 265 -13.79 -24.77 -32.36
CA GLU A 265 -13.10 -26.06 -32.16
C GLU A 265 -12.52 -26.21 -30.74
N MET A 266 -12.63 -25.18 -29.90
CA MET A 266 -12.20 -25.21 -28.50
C MET A 266 -13.20 -25.99 -27.61
N VAL A 267 -13.00 -27.31 -27.50
CA VAL A 267 -13.89 -28.21 -26.72
C VAL A 267 -13.14 -29.05 -25.68
N ILE A 268 -13.39 -28.82 -24.39
CA ILE A 268 -12.73 -29.56 -23.30
C ILE A 268 -13.49 -30.84 -22.90
N LYS A 269 -12.76 -31.85 -22.39
CA LYS A 269 -13.32 -33.12 -21.93
C LYS A 269 -12.93 -33.43 -20.47
N PRO A 270 -13.77 -33.08 -19.47
CA PRO A 270 -13.48 -33.30 -18.06
C PRO A 270 -13.67 -34.76 -17.61
N GLN A 271 -13.08 -35.11 -16.46
CA GLN A 271 -13.12 -36.41 -15.79
C GLN A 271 -13.95 -36.37 -14.50
N GLU A 272 -14.58 -37.50 -14.13
CA GLU A 272 -15.37 -37.63 -12.90
C GLU A 272 -14.58 -38.22 -11.71
N TYR A 273 -14.69 -37.59 -10.53
CA TYR A 273 -13.90 -37.89 -9.33
C TYR A 273 -14.73 -37.95 -8.02
N LYS A 274 -14.49 -38.93 -7.11
CA LYS A 274 -15.16 -39.10 -5.79
C LYS A 274 -14.21 -38.79 -4.60
N LYS A 275 -14.68 -38.18 -3.48
CA LYS A 275 -13.87 -37.64 -2.33
C LYS A 275 -13.53 -38.63 -1.19
N GLN A 276 -12.36 -38.52 -0.54
CA GLN A 276 -11.98 -39.19 0.75
C GLN A 276 -10.92 -38.41 1.59
N ALA A 277 -10.82 -38.64 2.93
CA ALA A 277 -10.09 -37.83 3.93
C ALA A 277 -8.99 -38.60 4.73
N ALA A 278 -7.93 -37.93 5.24
CA ALA A 278 -6.78 -38.55 5.97
C ALA A 278 -6.12 -37.65 7.08
N LYS A 279 -5.37 -38.26 8.02
CA LYS A 279 -4.81 -37.76 9.34
C LYS A 279 -3.40 -38.36 9.61
N ASP A 280 -2.45 -37.70 10.34
CA ASP A 280 -1.25 -38.32 11.02
C ASP A 280 -0.47 -37.35 11.99
N ALA A 281 0.29 -37.87 12.99
CA ALA A 281 0.92 -37.16 14.14
C ALA A 281 2.34 -37.66 14.58
N GLU A 282 3.19 -36.81 15.23
CA GLU A 282 4.45 -37.17 15.96
C GLU A 282 4.79 -36.21 17.16
N GLU A 283 5.35 -36.76 18.26
CA GLU A 283 5.90 -36.24 19.55
C GLU A 283 5.15 -35.18 20.44
N GLN A 284 4.85 -35.58 21.69
CA GLN A 284 3.81 -35.07 22.62
C GLN A 284 3.92 -33.66 23.25
N ASN A 285 4.70 -32.73 22.71
CA ASN A 285 4.50 -31.28 22.88
C ASN A 285 4.18 -30.58 21.55
N THR A 286 4.14 -31.39 20.52
CA THR A 286 3.71 -31.10 19.18
C THR A 286 2.41 -31.86 18.99
N PHE A 287 1.32 -31.11 18.90
CA PHE A 287 0.00 -31.72 18.77
C PHE A 287 -0.51 -31.45 17.34
N PRO A 288 -1.08 -32.44 16.64
CA PRO A 288 -1.71 -32.22 15.34
C PRO A 288 -2.70 -31.07 15.38
N THR A 289 -3.55 -31.06 16.42
CA THR A 289 -4.59 -30.05 16.63
C THR A 289 -4.64 -29.56 18.08
N ILE A 290 -5.21 -28.37 18.28
CA ILE A 290 -5.43 -27.77 19.60
C ILE A 290 -6.26 -28.73 20.51
N THR A 291 -7.21 -29.47 19.96
CA THR A 291 -8.08 -30.39 20.70
C THR A 291 -7.30 -31.48 21.45
N GLU A 292 -6.24 -32.02 20.85
CA GLU A 292 -5.43 -33.08 21.45
C GLU A 292 -4.51 -32.51 22.55
N SER A 293 -4.01 -31.28 22.39
CA SER A 293 -3.28 -30.57 23.45
C SER A 293 -4.17 -30.20 24.66
N ILE A 294 -5.46 -29.92 24.44
CA ILE A 294 -6.43 -29.65 25.52
C ILE A 294 -6.65 -30.90 26.39
N ALA A 295 -6.74 -32.09 25.78
CA ALA A 295 -6.90 -33.34 26.51
C ALA A 295 -5.68 -33.65 27.38
N TYR A 296 -4.47 -33.42 26.86
CA TYR A 296 -3.22 -33.56 27.60
C TYR A 296 -3.12 -32.56 28.77
N ALA A 297 -3.47 -31.29 28.53
CA ALA A 297 -3.49 -30.25 29.58
C ALA A 297 -4.42 -30.65 30.74
N LYS A 298 -5.62 -31.15 30.41
CA LYS A 298 -6.64 -31.58 31.39
C LYS A 298 -6.17 -32.75 32.25
N ALA A 299 -5.45 -33.73 31.66
CA ALA A 299 -4.93 -34.88 32.38
C ALA A 299 -3.80 -34.52 33.37
N ASN A 300 -3.08 -33.42 33.11
CA ASN A 300 -1.92 -32.99 33.90
C ASN A 300 -2.18 -31.73 34.77
N GLY A 301 -3.44 -31.29 34.87
CA GLY A 301 -3.81 -30.12 35.67
C GLY A 301 -3.30 -28.78 35.13
N LEU A 302 -3.01 -28.71 33.83
CA LEU A 302 -2.56 -27.52 33.11
C LEU A 302 -3.73 -26.89 32.34
N LYS A 303 -3.66 -25.59 32.08
CA LYS A 303 -4.52 -24.90 31.13
C LYS A 303 -3.75 -24.61 29.85
N ILE A 304 -4.44 -24.21 28.79
CA ILE A 304 -3.83 -23.90 27.50
C ILE A 304 -4.25 -22.54 26.98
N SER A 305 -3.35 -21.91 26.22
CA SER A 305 -3.63 -20.67 25.52
C SER A 305 -2.95 -20.64 24.15
N ASN A 306 -3.58 -19.96 23.21
CA ASN A 306 -3.05 -19.75 21.86
C ASN A 306 -2.08 -18.55 21.79
N ARG A 307 -1.79 -17.89 22.92
CA ARG A 307 -0.75 -16.86 23.00
C ARG A 307 0.63 -17.50 22.99
N THR A 308 1.61 -16.80 22.44
CA THR A 308 2.97 -17.30 22.22
C THR A 308 4.01 -16.67 23.16
N GLN A 309 3.56 -15.76 24.03
CA GLN A 309 4.37 -15.04 25.02
C GLN A 309 3.74 -15.24 26.41
N PRO A 310 4.53 -15.44 27.47
CA PRO A 310 3.98 -15.69 28.79
C PRO A 310 3.02 -14.59 29.25
N PHE A 311 1.88 -14.98 29.82
CA PHE A 311 0.85 -14.04 30.24
C PHE A 311 0.00 -14.63 31.37
N TYR A 312 -0.74 -13.78 32.06
CA TYR A 312 -1.64 -14.19 33.14
C TYR A 312 -3.09 -14.03 32.70
N ASP A 313 -3.92 -15.02 33.02
CA ASP A 313 -5.37 -14.99 32.79
C ASP A 313 -6.11 -15.82 33.86
N ASN A 314 -7.14 -15.23 34.47
CA ASN A 314 -8.07 -15.87 35.41
C ASN A 314 -7.41 -16.81 36.44
N GLY A 315 -6.40 -16.31 37.17
CA GLY A 315 -5.72 -17.09 38.21
C GLY A 315 -4.60 -18.01 37.70
N VAL A 316 -4.27 -17.98 36.40
CA VAL A 316 -3.34 -18.93 35.78
C VAL A 316 -2.22 -18.19 35.04
N LEU A 317 -0.98 -18.61 35.29
CA LEU A 317 0.22 -18.12 34.59
C LEU A 317 0.56 -19.07 33.45
N TYR A 318 0.60 -18.57 32.22
CA TYR A 318 0.92 -19.34 31.02
C TYR A 318 2.36 -19.03 30.60
N ASP A 319 3.25 -20.02 30.55
CA ASP A 319 4.69 -19.83 30.31
C ASP A 319 5.44 -20.97 29.60
N GLU A 320 4.85 -22.16 29.40
CA GLU A 320 5.48 -23.33 28.78
C GLU A 320 4.98 -23.59 27.34
N LYS A 321 5.85 -23.74 26.33
CA LYS A 321 5.48 -23.64 24.90
C LYS A 321 4.95 -24.94 24.26
N ILE A 322 3.93 -24.80 23.43
CA ILE A 322 3.25 -25.86 22.65
C ILE A 322 3.37 -25.56 21.15
N THR A 323 3.51 -26.58 20.31
CA THR A 323 3.59 -26.41 18.85
C THR A 323 2.50 -27.23 18.15
N TYR A 324 1.88 -26.71 17.08
CA TYR A 324 0.84 -27.43 16.33
C TYR A 324 1.29 -27.76 14.90
N THR A 325 1.22 -29.03 14.53
CA THR A 325 1.72 -29.52 13.23
C THR A 325 0.75 -29.36 12.07
N GLU A 326 -0.58 -29.48 12.26
CA GLU A 326 -1.55 -29.37 11.16
C GLU A 326 -2.17 -27.96 10.98
N GLN A 327 -2.11 -27.10 12.01
CA GLN A 327 -2.72 -25.76 12.00
C GLN A 327 -1.74 -24.58 11.92
N GLU A 328 -0.42 -24.79 11.71
CA GLU A 328 0.65 -23.76 11.80
C GLU A 328 0.40 -22.73 12.92
N GLY A 329 0.73 -23.10 14.15
CA GLY A 329 0.58 -22.24 15.32
C GLY A 329 1.42 -22.71 16.51
N SER A 330 1.56 -21.85 17.52
CA SER A 330 2.13 -22.22 18.81
C SER A 330 1.29 -21.64 19.94
N GLY A 331 1.28 -22.32 21.08
CA GLY A 331 0.53 -21.95 22.27
C GLY A 331 1.39 -22.05 23.52
N LEU A 332 0.76 -21.87 24.68
CA LEU A 332 1.39 -22.03 25.99
C LEU A 332 0.51 -22.91 26.90
N PHE A 333 1.13 -23.83 27.63
CA PHE A 333 0.56 -24.39 28.85
C PHE A 333 0.61 -23.34 29.96
N GLY A 334 -0.38 -23.39 30.85
CA GLY A 334 -0.47 -22.52 32.01
C GLY A 334 -0.81 -23.24 33.29
N LYS A 335 -0.21 -22.75 34.37
CA LYS A 335 -0.29 -23.30 35.71
C LYS A 335 -1.06 -22.35 36.63
N ALA A 336 -2.03 -22.89 37.36
CA ALA A 336 -2.81 -22.10 38.32
C ALA A 336 -1.90 -21.59 39.45
N LEU A 337 -1.97 -20.28 39.72
CA LEU A 337 -1.30 -19.67 40.86
C LEU A 337 -2.01 -20.08 42.16
N THR A 338 -1.24 -20.34 43.21
CA THR A 338 -1.74 -20.74 44.53
C THR A 338 -1.24 -19.78 45.62
N GLY A 339 -2.06 -19.51 46.65
CA GLY A 339 -1.66 -18.71 47.83
C GLY A 339 -2.69 -17.66 48.28
N ALA A 340 -2.44 -17.01 49.43
CA ALA A 340 -3.38 -16.12 50.12
C ALA A 340 -3.78 -14.84 49.34
N GLU A 341 -2.88 -14.30 48.51
CA GLU A 341 -3.09 -13.04 47.78
C GLU A 341 -3.79 -13.21 46.42
N GLN A 342 -4.03 -14.47 45.99
CA GLN A 342 -4.73 -14.80 44.74
C GLN A 342 -6.13 -14.17 44.69
N GLY A 343 -6.84 -14.16 45.82
CA GLY A 343 -8.18 -13.61 45.92
C GLY A 343 -8.24 -12.12 45.62
N LYS A 344 -7.21 -11.36 46.02
CA LYS A 344 -7.12 -9.91 45.75
C LYS A 344 -6.88 -9.64 44.27
N VAL A 345 -5.97 -10.36 43.63
CA VAL A 345 -5.70 -10.21 42.18
C VAL A 345 -6.92 -10.60 41.35
N SER A 346 -7.65 -11.64 41.76
CA SER A 346 -8.87 -12.07 41.08
C SER A 346 -9.96 -11.00 41.16
N ALA A 347 -10.19 -10.43 42.35
CA ALA A 347 -11.15 -9.35 42.55
C ALA A 347 -10.77 -8.08 41.76
N LEU A 348 -9.48 -7.74 41.71
CA LEU A 348 -8.99 -6.62 40.91
C LEU A 348 -9.16 -6.86 39.40
N THR A 349 -8.88 -8.08 38.94
CA THR A 349 -9.05 -8.47 37.53
C THR A 349 -10.52 -8.44 37.13
N GLU A 350 -11.43 -8.83 38.03
CA GLU A 350 -12.88 -8.74 37.81
C GLU A 350 -13.34 -7.28 37.67
N ILE A 351 -12.80 -6.37 38.50
CA ILE A 351 -13.05 -4.93 38.39
C ILE A 351 -12.60 -4.39 37.03
N GLU A 352 -11.42 -4.79 36.56
CA GLU A 352 -10.90 -4.39 35.26
C GLU A 352 -11.74 -4.92 34.10
N GLN A 353 -12.11 -6.21 34.13
CA GLN A 353 -12.84 -6.85 33.05
C GLN A 353 -14.28 -6.33 32.93
N SER A 354 -14.91 -6.04 34.06
CA SER A 354 -16.29 -5.54 34.09
C SER A 354 -16.39 -4.02 33.98
N LEU A 355 -15.29 -3.30 34.24
CA LEU A 355 -15.26 -1.85 34.44
C LEU A 355 -16.44 -1.36 35.29
N ASN A 356 -16.79 -2.11 36.34
CA ASN A 356 -17.92 -1.80 37.20
C ASN A 356 -17.46 -1.07 38.47
N ALA A 357 -17.74 0.23 38.54
CA ALA A 357 -17.39 1.09 39.67
C ALA A 357 -17.90 0.57 41.02
N SER A 358 -19.02 -0.16 41.08
CA SER A 358 -19.55 -0.71 42.34
C SER A 358 -18.68 -1.83 42.94
N LEU A 359 -17.87 -2.50 42.12
CA LEU A 359 -16.97 -3.55 42.58
C LEU A 359 -15.75 -2.98 43.33
N ILE A 360 -15.40 -1.71 43.09
CA ILE A 360 -14.39 -0.99 43.88
C ILE A 360 -14.85 -0.84 45.33
N THR A 361 -16.12 -0.48 45.54
CA THR A 361 -16.71 -0.39 46.89
C THR A 361 -16.66 -1.75 47.59
N LYS A 362 -17.03 -2.84 46.89
CA LYS A 362 -16.95 -4.20 47.43
C LYS A 362 -15.51 -4.63 47.75
N TYR A 363 -14.54 -4.23 46.93
CA TYR A 363 -13.13 -4.49 47.20
C TYR A 363 -12.67 -3.77 48.47
N LYS A 364 -13.05 -2.50 48.64
CA LYS A 364 -12.78 -1.71 49.84
C LYS A 364 -13.36 -2.39 51.09
N GLU A 365 -14.62 -2.79 51.06
CA GLU A 365 -15.28 -3.46 52.19
C GLU A 365 -14.62 -4.79 52.56
N LYS A 366 -14.17 -5.56 51.56
CA LYS A 366 -13.62 -6.90 51.76
C LYS A 366 -12.17 -6.91 52.22
N TYR A 367 -11.33 -6.03 51.69
CA TYR A 367 -9.88 -6.06 51.92
C TYR A 367 -9.36 -4.87 52.73
N ASN A 368 -10.16 -3.80 52.85
CA ASN A 368 -9.91 -2.59 53.66
C ASN A 368 -8.50 -1.99 53.53
N THR A 369 -7.85 -2.23 52.39
CA THR A 369 -6.48 -1.79 52.11
C THR A 369 -6.40 -1.45 50.64
N HIS A 370 -5.90 -0.25 50.31
CA HIS A 370 -5.77 0.18 48.93
C HIS A 370 -4.76 -0.73 48.20
N PRO A 371 -5.04 -1.24 46.99
CA PRO A 371 -4.14 -2.16 46.26
C PRO A 371 -2.70 -1.64 46.11
N SER A 372 -2.54 -0.34 45.86
CA SER A 372 -1.22 0.33 45.80
C SER A 372 -0.46 0.33 47.14
N ASN A 373 -1.18 0.31 48.27
CA ASN A 373 -0.63 0.41 49.62
C ASN A 373 -0.52 -0.96 50.32
N ASP A 374 -1.04 -2.03 49.71
CA ASP A 374 -1.04 -3.37 50.26
C ASP A 374 0.34 -4.05 50.14
N ARG A 375 1.14 -3.98 51.21
CA ARG A 375 2.49 -4.56 51.24
C ARG A 375 2.53 -6.07 50.99
N ALA A 376 1.52 -6.81 51.44
CA ALA A 376 1.47 -8.27 51.26
C ALA A 376 1.24 -8.63 49.81
N LEU A 377 0.29 -7.94 49.16
CA LEU A 377 0.01 -8.08 47.73
C LEU A 377 1.24 -7.71 46.87
N GLN A 378 1.92 -6.61 47.19
CA GLN A 378 3.11 -6.16 46.46
C GLN A 378 4.30 -7.13 46.59
N MET A 379 4.55 -7.69 47.79
CA MET A 379 5.60 -8.69 48.00
C MET A 379 5.28 -10.01 47.28
N TRP A 380 4.03 -10.46 47.36
CA TRP A 380 3.57 -11.65 46.65
C TRP A 380 3.73 -11.48 45.13
N ALA A 381 3.38 -10.30 44.59
CA ALA A 381 3.50 -10.01 43.17
C ALA A 381 4.95 -10.06 42.68
N ARG A 382 5.92 -9.57 43.48
CA ARG A 382 7.36 -9.69 43.16
C ARG A 382 7.83 -11.14 43.08
N LYS A 383 7.44 -11.97 44.05
CA LYS A 383 7.83 -13.39 44.11
C LYS A 383 7.31 -14.20 42.93
N ASN A 384 6.19 -13.79 42.35
CA ASN A 384 5.52 -14.48 41.24
C ASN A 384 5.65 -13.73 39.90
N HIS A 385 6.57 -12.77 39.78
CA HIS A 385 6.77 -11.95 38.56
C HIS A 385 5.52 -11.20 38.06
N ALA A 386 4.55 -10.92 38.95
CA ALA A 386 3.26 -10.30 38.65
C ALA A 386 3.17 -8.82 39.08
N LEU A 387 4.28 -8.21 39.52
CA LEU A 387 4.29 -6.83 40.04
C LEU A 387 3.75 -5.78 39.04
N PRO A 388 4.13 -5.79 37.75
CA PRO A 388 3.60 -4.82 36.79
C PRO A 388 2.06 -4.87 36.70
N ARG A 389 1.52 -6.09 36.72
CA ARG A 389 0.09 -6.35 36.63
C ARG A 389 -0.68 -5.83 37.85
N VAL A 390 -0.15 -6.05 39.06
CA VAL A 390 -0.79 -5.55 40.28
C VAL A 390 -0.81 -4.02 40.29
N LYS A 391 0.22 -3.36 39.78
CA LYS A 391 0.24 -1.89 39.69
C LYS A 391 -0.77 -1.36 38.68
N GLU A 392 -0.88 -1.98 37.50
CA GLU A 392 -1.92 -1.67 36.50
C GLU A 392 -3.32 -1.81 37.11
N LEU A 393 -3.59 -2.91 37.79
CA LEU A 393 -4.89 -3.15 38.44
C LEU A 393 -5.18 -2.18 39.60
N SER A 394 -4.15 -1.70 40.27
CA SER A 394 -4.30 -0.69 41.33
C SER A 394 -4.72 0.69 40.77
N ALA A 395 -4.58 0.91 39.45
CA ALA A 395 -4.99 2.13 38.74
C ALA A 395 -6.48 2.36 38.63
N LEU A 396 -7.23 1.30 38.83
CA LEU A 396 -8.67 1.33 38.78
C LEU A 396 -9.25 2.16 39.95
N PHE A 397 -8.39 2.52 40.91
CA PHE A 397 -8.70 3.22 42.14
C PHE A 397 -7.94 4.55 42.18
N GLY A 398 -8.64 5.64 42.46
CA GLY A 398 -8.07 6.92 42.91
C GLY A 398 -7.72 6.89 44.40
N GLU A 399 -7.22 8.01 44.94
CA GLU A 399 -6.62 8.08 46.28
C GLU A 399 -7.49 7.50 47.41
N ASP A 400 -8.83 7.63 47.32
CA ASP A 400 -9.79 7.19 48.34
C ASP A 400 -10.72 6.03 47.88
N PHE A 401 -10.24 5.16 46.98
CA PHE A 401 -11.06 4.15 46.30
C PHE A 401 -12.17 4.77 45.44
N THR A 402 -11.96 5.97 44.90
CA THR A 402 -12.82 6.52 43.86
C THR A 402 -12.55 5.78 42.53
N PRO A 403 -13.55 5.51 41.68
CA PRO A 403 -13.29 4.98 40.34
C PRO A 403 -12.41 5.93 39.53
N SER A 404 -11.46 5.40 38.76
CA SER A 404 -10.65 6.21 37.82
C SER A 404 -11.41 6.54 36.52
N GLU A 405 -10.86 7.41 35.67
CA GLU A 405 -11.53 7.88 34.45
C GLU A 405 -11.91 6.75 33.47
N ILE A 406 -11.19 5.63 33.49
CA ILE A 406 -11.49 4.43 32.68
C ILE A 406 -12.88 3.83 32.93
N PHE A 407 -13.54 4.15 34.05
CA PHE A 407 -14.90 3.68 34.37
C PHE A 407 -15.99 4.56 33.76
N THR A 408 -15.65 5.79 33.37
CA THR A 408 -16.60 6.78 32.88
C THR A 408 -16.39 7.13 31.42
N ASP A 409 -15.13 7.16 30.96
CA ASP A 409 -14.75 7.54 29.61
C ASP A 409 -13.98 6.42 28.90
N GLU A 410 -14.17 6.30 27.59
CA GLU A 410 -13.30 5.49 26.75
C GLU A 410 -11.90 6.13 26.73
N VAL A 411 -10.84 5.36 27.01
CA VAL A 411 -9.45 5.88 27.12
C VAL A 411 -8.49 5.29 26.08
N ARG A 412 -8.99 4.39 25.23
CA ARG A 412 -8.28 3.74 24.12
C ARG A 412 -9.14 3.91 22.87
N PHE A 413 -8.53 4.36 21.79
CA PHE A 413 -9.28 4.75 20.60
C PHE A 413 -8.70 4.13 19.34
N VAL A 414 -9.61 3.67 18.49
CA VAL A 414 -9.38 3.26 17.10
C VAL A 414 -10.47 3.90 16.26
N ASP A 415 -10.19 4.14 14.98
CA ASP A 415 -11.13 4.78 14.05
C ASP A 415 -11.58 6.20 14.46
N SER A 416 -10.83 6.89 15.34
CA SER A 416 -11.16 8.26 15.74
C SER A 416 -10.95 9.28 14.63
N GLY A 417 -10.29 8.92 13.51
CA GLY A 417 -10.07 9.79 12.35
C GLY A 417 -11.31 10.28 11.59
N LYS A 418 -12.52 10.15 12.15
CA LYS A 418 -13.81 10.60 11.59
C LYS A 418 -14.42 11.66 12.50
N ILE A 419 -15.29 12.49 11.93
CA ILE A 419 -16.04 13.48 12.72
C ILE A 419 -17.11 12.72 13.47
N GLU A 420 -17.13 12.84 14.79
CA GLU A 420 -18.20 12.30 15.63
C GLU A 420 -19.36 13.29 15.64
N VAL A 421 -20.57 12.77 15.46
CA VAL A 421 -21.80 13.56 15.46
C VAL A 421 -22.61 13.20 16.69
N ASP A 422 -23.00 14.23 17.43
CA ASP A 422 -23.88 14.17 18.58
C ASP A 422 -25.03 15.19 18.48
N ALA A 423 -25.86 15.29 19.52
CA ALA A 423 -26.99 16.20 19.56
C ALA A 423 -26.61 17.69 19.54
N ASN A 424 -25.36 18.04 19.84
CA ASN A 424 -24.86 19.42 19.88
C ASN A 424 -24.08 19.81 18.62
N SER A 425 -23.81 18.84 17.74
CA SER A 425 -23.03 19.05 16.52
C SER A 425 -23.71 20.01 15.56
N SER A 426 -22.95 20.98 15.07
CA SER A 426 -23.46 21.98 14.13
C SER A 426 -23.85 21.36 12.80
N LEU A 427 -24.71 22.04 12.02
CA LEU A 427 -25.11 21.56 10.70
C LEU A 427 -23.91 21.32 9.77
N SER A 428 -22.86 22.15 9.86
CA SER A 428 -21.63 21.95 9.08
C SER A 428 -20.90 20.66 9.45
N GLU A 429 -20.78 20.35 10.76
CA GLU A 429 -20.13 19.12 11.23
C GLU A 429 -20.90 17.87 10.83
N ARG A 430 -22.23 17.91 10.93
CA ARG A 430 -23.10 16.82 10.46
C ARG A 430 -22.99 16.59 8.95
N ALA A 431 -22.81 17.65 8.18
CA ALA A 431 -22.60 17.56 6.73
C ALA A 431 -21.21 17.00 6.40
N GLU A 432 -20.17 17.53 7.03
CA GLU A 432 -18.79 17.07 6.88
C GLU A 432 -18.62 15.60 7.27
N SER A 433 -19.39 15.08 8.24
CA SER A 433 -19.31 13.67 8.63
C SER A 433 -19.85 12.70 7.58
N LEU A 434 -20.68 13.18 6.64
CA LEU A 434 -21.26 12.38 5.55
C LEU A 434 -20.42 12.41 4.28
N GLU A 435 -19.38 13.22 4.25
CA GLU A 435 -18.51 13.38 3.09
C GLU A 435 -17.61 12.16 2.87
N ASP A 436 -17.47 11.76 1.62
CA ASP A 436 -16.35 10.92 1.19
C ASP A 436 -15.05 11.73 1.04
N ALA A 437 -13.98 11.07 0.56
CA ALA A 437 -12.68 11.72 0.38
C ALA A 437 -12.68 12.87 -0.64
N ASP A 438 -13.67 12.95 -1.53
CA ASP A 438 -13.84 14.00 -2.53
C ASP A 438 -14.82 15.09 -2.08
N GLY A 439 -15.25 15.06 -0.80
CA GLY A 439 -16.22 15.97 -0.21
C GLY A 439 -17.63 15.75 -0.73
N ILE A 440 -17.94 14.58 -1.29
CA ILE A 440 -19.25 14.27 -1.85
C ILE A 440 -20.10 13.62 -0.76
N MET A 441 -21.33 14.12 -0.59
CA MET A 441 -22.33 13.53 0.28
C MET A 441 -23.62 13.18 -0.48
N VAL A 442 -24.33 12.17 0.01
CA VAL A 442 -25.63 11.70 -0.50
C VAL A 442 -26.68 11.91 0.60
N PRO A 443 -27.38 13.06 0.64
CA PRO A 443 -28.25 13.39 1.76
C PRO A 443 -29.46 12.46 1.92
N SER A 444 -29.92 11.82 0.84
CA SER A 444 -31.09 10.93 0.87
C SER A 444 -30.89 9.67 1.73
N ASN A 445 -29.65 9.34 2.07
CA ASN A 445 -29.29 8.15 2.83
C ASN A 445 -28.91 8.50 4.28
N SER A 446 -29.20 9.72 4.74
CA SER A 446 -28.73 10.24 6.01
C SER A 446 -29.87 10.43 7.01
N ASP A 447 -29.68 9.90 8.22
CA ASP A 447 -30.52 10.18 9.38
C ASP A 447 -30.04 11.41 10.17
N VAL A 448 -28.89 11.98 9.82
CA VAL A 448 -28.27 13.10 10.55
C VAL A 448 -28.54 14.48 9.95
N ILE A 449 -29.09 14.58 8.73
CA ILE A 449 -29.47 15.87 8.11
C ILE A 449 -30.83 15.77 7.43
N SER A 450 -31.71 16.72 7.72
CA SER A 450 -33.03 16.85 7.10
C SER A 450 -32.99 17.51 5.71
N LYS A 451 -34.09 17.40 4.94
CA LYS A 451 -34.19 18.03 3.61
C LYS A 451 -34.13 19.55 3.67
N GLU A 452 -34.69 20.14 4.72
CA GLU A 452 -34.71 21.58 4.98
C GLU A 452 -33.29 22.08 5.27
N GLU A 453 -32.53 21.34 6.07
CA GLU A 453 -31.14 21.64 6.38
C GLU A 453 -30.22 21.51 5.15
N VAL A 454 -30.50 20.54 4.26
CA VAL A 454 -29.81 20.46 2.96
C VAL A 454 -30.03 21.75 2.14
N GLN A 455 -31.24 22.29 2.17
CA GLN A 455 -31.54 23.53 1.47
C GLN A 455 -30.78 24.72 2.09
N VAL A 456 -30.66 24.78 3.42
CA VAL A 456 -29.84 25.78 4.13
C VAL A 456 -28.36 25.69 3.72
N LEU A 457 -27.81 24.48 3.60
CA LEU A 457 -26.42 24.27 3.18
C LEU A 457 -26.16 24.73 1.73
N LEU A 458 -27.12 24.49 0.83
CA LEU A 458 -27.07 24.95 -0.56
C LEU A 458 -27.23 26.47 -0.66
N ASP A 459 -28.16 27.04 0.09
CA ASP A 459 -28.44 28.48 0.05
C ASP A 459 -27.33 29.31 0.70
N GLY A 460 -26.72 28.78 1.76
CA GLY A 460 -25.51 29.34 2.37
C GLY A 460 -24.24 29.15 1.54
N GLY A 461 -24.28 28.38 0.45
CA GLY A 461 -23.14 28.14 -0.45
C GLY A 461 -22.04 27.26 0.15
N ALA A 462 -22.34 26.48 1.19
CA ALA A 462 -21.40 25.52 1.77
C ALA A 462 -21.24 24.26 0.88
N TYR A 463 -22.29 23.91 0.14
CA TYR A 463 -22.31 22.79 -0.80
C TYR A 463 -22.83 23.22 -2.18
N SER A 464 -22.35 22.52 -3.20
CA SER A 464 -22.74 22.66 -4.60
C SER A 464 -23.39 21.37 -5.09
N ARG A 465 -24.39 21.48 -5.96
CA ARG A 465 -25.10 20.33 -6.51
C ARG A 465 -24.35 19.76 -7.72
N ILE A 466 -24.02 18.47 -7.67
CA ILE A 466 -23.39 17.75 -8.79
C ILE A 466 -24.36 16.77 -9.47
N SER A 467 -25.39 16.32 -8.77
CA SER A 467 -26.50 15.54 -9.34
C SER A 467 -27.79 15.76 -8.52
N PRO A 468 -28.95 15.21 -8.92
CA PRO A 468 -30.17 15.28 -8.12
C PRO A 468 -30.02 14.75 -6.69
N THR A 469 -29.14 13.76 -6.49
CA THR A 469 -28.96 13.06 -5.21
C THR A 469 -27.61 13.32 -4.53
N LYS A 470 -26.65 13.95 -5.23
CA LYS A 470 -25.29 14.16 -4.75
C LYS A 470 -24.96 15.64 -4.63
N LEU A 471 -24.38 15.99 -3.50
CA LEU A 471 -23.83 17.31 -3.22
C LEU A 471 -22.34 17.19 -3.00
N GLN A 472 -21.58 18.21 -3.37
CA GLN A 472 -20.15 18.28 -3.11
C GLN A 472 -19.85 19.53 -2.29
N ASN A 473 -18.99 19.39 -1.28
CA ASN A 473 -18.47 20.52 -0.50
C ASN A 473 -17.98 21.61 -1.45
N SER A 474 -18.48 22.83 -1.31
CA SER A 474 -18.20 23.90 -2.27
C SER A 474 -16.72 24.22 -2.38
N ARG A 475 -15.94 24.05 -1.30
CA ARG A 475 -14.48 24.21 -1.30
C ARG A 475 -13.81 23.27 -2.31
N LEU A 476 -14.26 22.02 -2.39
CA LEU A 476 -13.74 21.05 -3.37
C LEU A 476 -14.44 21.16 -4.72
N TYR A 477 -15.70 21.55 -4.76
CA TYR A 477 -16.40 21.81 -6.02
C TYR A 477 -15.70 22.91 -6.83
N TYR A 478 -15.22 23.99 -6.21
CA TYR A 478 -14.47 25.05 -6.88
C TYR A 478 -12.96 24.78 -7.02
N ALA A 479 -12.51 23.55 -6.78
CA ALA A 479 -11.13 23.11 -7.00
C ALA A 479 -11.04 22.06 -8.12
N GLY A 480 -9.85 21.65 -8.53
CA GLY A 480 -9.65 20.62 -9.55
C GLY A 480 -9.93 21.12 -10.97
N ASN A 481 -10.47 20.25 -11.84
CA ASN A 481 -10.71 20.60 -13.25
C ASN A 481 -11.94 21.50 -13.43
N ILE A 482 -11.70 22.80 -13.51
CA ILE A 482 -12.75 23.83 -13.56
C ILE A 482 -13.51 23.79 -14.88
N TYR A 483 -12.84 23.54 -16.01
CA TYR A 483 -13.51 23.44 -17.32
C TYR A 483 -14.54 22.32 -17.37
N LYS A 484 -14.18 21.10 -16.93
CA LYS A 484 -15.13 19.98 -16.84
C LYS A 484 -16.32 20.30 -15.95
N LYS A 485 -16.08 21.01 -14.84
CA LYS A 485 -17.13 21.41 -13.91
C LYS A 485 -18.03 22.50 -14.47
N LEU A 486 -17.51 23.45 -15.25
CA LEU A 486 -18.31 24.45 -15.97
C LEU A 486 -19.26 23.78 -16.98
N ASP A 487 -18.77 22.79 -17.72
CA ASP A 487 -19.61 22.04 -18.67
C ASP A 487 -20.68 21.21 -17.95
N ALA A 488 -20.34 20.57 -16.83
CA ALA A 488 -21.32 19.87 -16.00
C ALA A 488 -22.34 20.83 -15.36
N ALA A 489 -21.89 22.00 -14.91
CA ALA A 489 -22.73 22.99 -14.23
C ALA A 489 -23.90 23.44 -15.10
N LYS A 490 -23.73 23.55 -16.43
CA LYS A 490 -24.79 23.92 -17.39
C LYS A 490 -26.06 23.07 -17.26
N ASN A 491 -25.92 21.82 -16.81
CA ASN A 491 -27.01 20.86 -16.67
C ASN A 491 -27.62 20.81 -15.25
N VAL A 492 -27.13 21.63 -14.31
CA VAL A 492 -27.63 21.67 -12.93
C VAL A 492 -29.03 22.29 -12.88
N LYS A 493 -29.88 21.70 -12.04
CA LYS A 493 -31.19 22.24 -11.66
C LYS A 493 -31.27 22.33 -10.14
N PRO A 494 -31.90 23.36 -9.56
CA PRO A 494 -32.61 24.48 -10.20
C PRO A 494 -31.67 25.57 -10.79
N ALA A 495 -32.25 26.49 -11.57
CA ALA A 495 -31.48 27.47 -12.37
C ALA A 495 -30.67 28.47 -11.52
N ASP A 496 -31.19 28.86 -10.36
CA ASP A 496 -30.49 29.70 -9.39
C ASP A 496 -29.21 29.01 -8.86
N GLN A 497 -29.23 27.70 -8.65
CA GLN A 497 -28.03 26.94 -8.25
C GLN A 497 -27.04 26.83 -9.40
N ARG A 498 -27.52 26.56 -10.61
CA ARG A 498 -26.68 26.57 -11.83
C ARG A 498 -25.94 27.89 -11.98
N ASP A 499 -26.68 29.00 -11.91
CA ASP A 499 -26.13 30.33 -12.17
C ASP A 499 -25.11 30.72 -11.09
N ARG A 500 -25.39 30.39 -9.81
CA ARG A 500 -24.43 30.53 -8.70
C ARG A 500 -23.16 29.69 -8.91
N GLN A 501 -23.31 28.42 -9.30
CA GLN A 501 -22.19 27.52 -9.53
C GLN A 501 -21.31 27.96 -10.71
N ILE A 502 -21.91 28.39 -11.82
CA ILE A 502 -21.18 28.93 -12.98
C ILE A 502 -20.44 30.21 -12.58
N ALA A 503 -21.09 31.12 -11.86
CA ALA A 503 -20.45 32.34 -11.38
C ALA A 503 -19.27 32.05 -10.45
N GLY A 504 -19.40 31.08 -9.54
CA GLY A 504 -18.31 30.64 -8.67
C GLY A 504 -17.15 30.00 -9.43
N LEU A 505 -17.43 29.11 -10.38
CA LEU A 505 -16.42 28.44 -11.21
C LEU A 505 -15.66 29.45 -12.09
N ASN A 506 -16.34 30.46 -12.63
CA ASN A 506 -15.69 31.52 -13.39
C ASN A 506 -14.73 32.37 -12.56
N LYS A 507 -14.99 32.57 -11.25
CA LYS A 507 -14.09 33.30 -10.35
C LYS A 507 -12.79 32.57 -10.06
N VAL A 508 -12.82 31.23 -10.06
CA VAL A 508 -11.66 30.37 -9.76
C VAL A 508 -11.01 29.78 -11.02
N LEU A 509 -11.51 30.17 -12.20
CA LEU A 509 -10.98 29.73 -13.48
C LEU A 509 -9.53 30.23 -13.62
N PRO A 510 -8.56 29.34 -13.91
CA PRO A 510 -7.18 29.76 -14.11
C PRO A 510 -7.06 30.80 -15.23
N GLU A 511 -6.12 31.73 -15.06
CA GLU A 511 -5.78 32.70 -16.11
C GLU A 511 -5.39 31.95 -17.39
N ARG A 512 -6.06 32.26 -18.51
CA ARG A 512 -5.81 31.57 -19.78
C ARG A 512 -4.41 31.89 -20.29
N PHE A 513 -3.66 30.86 -20.65
CA PHE A 513 -2.42 31.03 -21.40
C PHE A 513 -2.73 31.27 -22.87
N GLY A 514 -2.20 32.36 -23.43
CA GLY A 514 -2.28 32.63 -24.87
C GLY A 514 -1.27 31.80 -25.66
N ILE A 515 -1.41 31.77 -26.99
CA ILE A 515 -0.58 30.93 -27.88
C ILE A 515 0.93 31.20 -27.74
N LYS A 516 1.30 32.43 -27.38
CA LYS A 516 2.70 32.81 -27.13
C LYS A 516 3.32 32.07 -25.93
N GLN A 517 2.54 31.80 -24.89
CA GLN A 517 2.97 31.11 -23.67
C GLN A 517 2.93 29.58 -23.81
N ILE A 518 2.24 29.05 -24.82
CA ILE A 518 2.08 27.62 -25.05
C ILE A 518 3.24 27.09 -25.89
N SER A 519 3.91 26.02 -25.45
CA SER A 519 4.86 25.29 -26.30
C SER A 519 4.09 24.30 -27.18
N ILE A 520 4.26 24.40 -28.49
CA ILE A 520 3.58 23.55 -29.49
C ILE A 520 4.66 22.87 -30.34
N LYS A 521 4.66 21.55 -30.30
CA LYS A 521 5.60 20.66 -31.01
C LYS A 521 4.92 19.94 -32.17
N GLY A 522 3.60 19.75 -32.09
CA GLY A 522 2.76 19.12 -33.09
C GLY A 522 2.30 17.73 -32.67
N ASN A 523 3.09 16.96 -31.94
CA ASN A 523 2.76 15.58 -31.55
C ASN A 523 2.08 15.45 -30.19
N GLU A 524 1.67 16.56 -29.57
CA GLU A 524 1.02 16.51 -28.28
C GLU A 524 -0.39 15.91 -28.35
N SER A 525 -0.72 15.05 -27.38
CA SER A 525 -2.04 14.40 -27.29
C SER A 525 -3.22 15.33 -27.00
N TRP A 526 -2.96 16.61 -26.70
CA TRP A 526 -3.99 17.61 -26.44
C TRP A 526 -4.23 18.54 -27.64
N LEU A 527 -3.39 18.46 -28.68
CA LEU A 527 -3.52 19.29 -29.86
C LEU A 527 -4.74 18.82 -30.68
N PRO A 528 -5.65 19.71 -31.11
CA PRO A 528 -6.80 19.33 -31.93
C PRO A 528 -6.40 18.62 -33.21
N ASP A 529 -7.18 17.63 -33.65
CA ASP A 529 -6.87 16.83 -34.85
C ASP A 529 -6.74 17.69 -36.11
N MET A 530 -7.57 18.74 -36.26
CA MET A 530 -7.46 19.66 -37.39
C MET A 530 -6.13 20.41 -37.41
N ALA A 531 -5.63 20.83 -36.24
CA ALA A 531 -4.31 21.45 -36.15
C ALA A 531 -3.21 20.42 -36.37
N ALA A 532 -3.28 19.28 -35.70
CA ALA A 532 -2.30 18.21 -35.76
C ALA A 532 -2.08 17.68 -37.19
N THR A 533 -3.15 17.47 -37.95
CA THR A 533 -3.11 16.93 -39.31
C THR A 533 -2.58 17.91 -40.33
N THR A 534 -2.67 19.23 -40.10
CA THR A 534 -2.17 20.25 -41.05
C THR A 534 -0.67 20.52 -40.95
N LEU A 535 0.02 20.09 -39.89
CA LEU A 535 1.39 20.56 -39.59
C LEU A 535 2.53 19.83 -40.32
N GLY A 536 2.41 18.52 -40.57
CA GLY A 536 3.52 17.71 -41.07
C GLY A 536 3.11 16.30 -41.48
N GLU A 537 4.05 15.52 -42.00
CA GLU A 537 3.80 14.13 -42.38
C GLU A 537 3.97 13.22 -41.14
N ARG A 538 2.91 12.51 -40.79
CA ARG A 538 2.89 11.56 -39.66
C ARG A 538 2.81 10.14 -40.18
N THR A 539 3.63 9.27 -39.62
CA THR A 539 3.51 7.83 -39.81
C THR A 539 2.78 7.24 -38.62
N ASN A 540 1.56 6.76 -38.85
CA ASN A 540 0.77 6.07 -37.84
C ASN A 540 1.38 4.70 -37.51
N TYR A 541 0.95 4.09 -36.40
CA TYR A 541 1.44 2.78 -35.94
C TYR A 541 1.20 1.64 -36.93
N ASP A 542 0.23 1.78 -37.83
CA ASP A 542 -0.08 0.86 -38.94
C ASP A 542 0.79 1.11 -40.19
N GLY A 543 1.66 2.12 -40.15
CA GLY A 543 2.50 2.55 -41.27
C GLY A 543 1.79 3.47 -42.27
N ALA A 544 0.52 3.84 -42.03
CA ALA A 544 -0.19 4.80 -42.84
C ALA A 544 0.43 6.19 -42.69
N ARG A 545 0.58 6.91 -43.81
CA ARG A 545 1.11 8.27 -43.84
C ARG A 545 -0.06 9.24 -43.92
N GLU A 546 -0.19 10.08 -42.91
CA GLU A 546 -1.08 11.24 -42.95
C GLU A 546 -0.27 12.44 -43.44
N PHE A 547 -0.71 13.03 -44.55
CA PHE A 547 -0.05 14.16 -45.17
C PHE A 547 -0.73 15.46 -44.73
N GLY A 548 -0.02 16.26 -43.94
CA GLY A 548 -0.39 17.65 -43.73
C GLY A 548 -0.07 18.56 -44.90
N THR A 549 -0.60 19.77 -44.86
CA THR A 549 -0.12 20.86 -45.70
C THR A 549 1.34 21.12 -45.39
N ASN A 550 2.21 21.17 -46.40
CA ASN A 550 3.61 21.49 -46.17
C ASN A 550 3.71 22.91 -45.56
N VAL A 551 3.96 22.99 -44.25
CA VAL A 551 4.00 24.25 -43.48
C VAL A 551 5.25 25.08 -43.79
N PHE A 552 6.26 24.47 -44.42
CA PHE A 552 7.53 25.13 -44.71
C PHE A 552 7.74 25.22 -46.22
N GLU A 553 8.13 26.41 -46.70
CA GLU A 553 8.58 26.58 -48.08
C GLU A 553 9.93 25.85 -48.33
N ASP A 554 10.75 25.72 -47.28
CA ASP A 554 12.03 25.03 -47.30
C ASP A 554 11.88 23.51 -47.05
N SER A 555 12.27 22.71 -48.04
CA SER A 555 12.20 21.24 -47.98
C SER A 555 13.07 20.62 -46.88
N ASP A 556 14.18 21.27 -46.51
CA ASP A 556 15.08 20.78 -45.46
C ASP A 556 14.48 21.00 -44.07
N LEU A 557 13.79 22.12 -43.85
CA LEU A 557 13.07 22.39 -42.59
C LEU A 557 11.86 21.46 -42.44
N PHE A 558 11.10 21.23 -43.52
CA PHE A 558 10.02 20.25 -43.51
C PHE A 558 10.52 18.83 -43.21
N SER A 559 11.64 18.42 -43.82
CA SER A 559 12.29 17.13 -43.55
C SER A 559 12.75 17.02 -42.09
N LEU A 560 13.33 18.08 -41.53
CA LEU A 560 13.75 18.13 -40.13
C LEU A 560 12.56 18.01 -39.17
N TYR A 561 11.46 18.70 -39.47
CA TYR A 561 10.24 18.65 -38.66
C TYR A 561 9.56 17.27 -38.72
N ASN A 562 9.48 16.64 -39.89
CA ASN A 562 8.92 15.30 -40.03
C ASN A 562 9.76 14.26 -39.28
N LYS A 563 11.10 14.37 -39.30
CA LYS A 563 11.96 13.50 -38.48
C LYS A 563 11.65 13.66 -36.99
N TYR A 564 11.47 14.90 -36.54
CA TYR A 564 11.13 15.21 -35.16
C TYR A 564 9.76 14.61 -34.75
N LEU A 565 8.71 14.81 -35.55
CA LEU A 565 7.37 14.27 -35.27
C LEU A 565 7.34 12.75 -35.18
N ASN A 566 8.11 12.07 -36.03
CA ASN A 566 8.13 10.61 -36.14
C ASN A 566 9.22 9.94 -35.26
N GLY A 567 9.90 10.70 -34.39
CA GLY A 567 10.93 10.17 -33.49
C GLY A 567 12.17 9.62 -34.21
N ALA A 568 12.43 10.06 -35.44
CA ALA A 568 13.61 9.67 -36.21
C ALA A 568 14.84 10.51 -35.79
N PRO A 569 16.07 10.02 -36.01
CA PRO A 569 17.28 10.80 -35.77
C PRO A 569 17.25 12.13 -36.54
N LEU A 570 17.39 13.25 -35.82
CA LEU A 570 17.31 14.60 -36.40
C LEU A 570 18.41 14.86 -37.45
N ALA A 571 19.56 14.20 -37.31
CA ALA A 571 20.64 14.18 -38.28
C ALA A 571 21.08 12.75 -38.59
N ALA A 572 21.50 12.51 -39.83
CA ALA A 572 22.06 11.23 -40.24
C ALA A 572 23.52 11.10 -39.78
N LYS A 573 23.93 9.89 -39.37
CA LYS A 573 25.33 9.56 -39.13
C LYS A 573 25.93 9.00 -40.42
N HIS A 574 26.92 9.69 -40.98
CA HIS A 574 27.67 9.16 -42.13
C HIS A 574 28.77 8.20 -41.67
N LYS A 575 29.24 7.33 -42.58
CA LYS A 575 30.27 6.32 -42.26
C LYS A 575 31.58 6.93 -41.74
N ASP A 576 31.88 8.15 -42.17
CA ASP A 576 33.13 8.85 -41.84
C ASP A 576 32.98 9.80 -40.63
N ASP A 577 31.78 9.92 -40.05
CA ASP A 577 31.54 10.84 -38.93
C ASP A 577 32.14 10.29 -37.62
N SER A 578 32.99 11.08 -36.97
CA SER A 578 33.38 10.85 -35.59
C SER A 578 32.19 10.98 -34.63
N THR A 579 32.32 10.44 -33.41
CA THR A 579 31.28 10.56 -32.37
C THR A 579 31.00 12.02 -32.00
N GLU A 580 32.03 12.87 -32.01
CA GLU A 580 31.94 14.31 -31.70
C GLU A 580 31.24 15.07 -32.83
N GLU A 581 31.60 14.82 -34.10
CA GLU A 581 30.93 15.44 -35.26
C GLU A 581 29.46 15.04 -35.38
N TYR A 582 29.12 13.78 -35.09
CA TYR A 582 27.74 13.35 -35.05
C TYR A 582 26.94 14.05 -33.94
N ALA A 583 27.54 14.22 -32.75
CA ALA A 583 26.92 14.96 -31.65
C ALA A 583 26.73 16.46 -32.00
N GLU A 584 27.68 17.08 -32.69
CA GLU A 584 27.60 18.45 -33.19
C GLU A 584 26.44 18.61 -34.20
N LYS A 585 26.30 17.66 -35.14
CA LYS A 585 25.20 17.63 -36.12
C LYS A 585 23.84 17.52 -35.45
N ILE A 586 23.70 16.67 -34.43
CA ILE A 586 22.46 16.54 -33.65
C ILE A 586 22.16 17.84 -32.89
N LYS A 587 23.15 18.45 -32.23
CA LYS A 587 22.98 19.74 -31.54
C LYS A 587 22.55 20.87 -32.47
N ASN A 588 23.14 20.95 -33.67
CA ASN A 588 22.78 21.95 -34.67
C ASN A 588 21.36 21.73 -35.21
N ALA A 589 20.97 20.48 -35.45
CA ALA A 589 19.61 20.13 -35.84
C ALA A 589 18.59 20.46 -34.73
N GLN A 590 18.94 20.24 -33.45
CA GLN A 590 18.11 20.63 -32.30
C GLN A 590 17.95 22.15 -32.18
N ARG A 591 19.02 22.93 -32.40
CA ARG A 591 18.94 24.39 -32.43
C ARG A 591 18.03 24.89 -33.54
N LYS A 592 18.23 24.44 -34.79
CA LYS A 592 17.35 24.80 -35.92
C LYS A 592 15.89 24.42 -35.65
N LEU A 593 15.65 23.25 -35.06
CA LEU A 593 14.31 22.83 -34.66
C LEU A 593 13.69 23.83 -33.67
N ALA A 594 14.43 24.22 -32.62
CA ALA A 594 13.92 25.10 -31.56
C ALA A 594 13.78 26.57 -31.98
N ASP A 595 14.75 27.08 -32.74
CA ASP A 595 14.88 28.51 -33.05
C ASP A 595 14.14 28.90 -34.34
N ASP A 596 14.03 27.99 -35.31
CA ASP A 596 13.41 28.27 -36.61
C ASP A 596 12.09 27.51 -36.79
N VAL A 597 12.13 26.18 -36.67
CA VAL A 597 11.01 25.30 -37.06
C VAL A 597 9.80 25.43 -36.14
N LEU A 598 9.97 25.28 -34.81
CA LEU A 598 8.86 25.34 -33.86
C LEU A 598 8.18 26.71 -33.81
N PRO A 599 8.89 27.85 -33.89
CA PRO A 599 8.27 29.16 -34.03
C PRO A 599 7.44 29.30 -35.31
N MET A 600 7.92 28.80 -36.45
CA MET A 600 7.16 28.82 -37.71
C MET A 600 5.88 27.98 -37.63
N VAL A 601 5.94 26.79 -37.02
CA VAL A 601 4.76 25.95 -36.74
C VAL A 601 3.73 26.73 -35.94
N LYS A 602 4.17 27.42 -34.88
CA LYS A 602 3.26 28.24 -34.07
C LYS A 602 2.68 29.40 -34.88
N GLN A 603 3.49 30.08 -35.69
CA GLN A 603 3.02 31.20 -36.52
C GLN A 603 1.99 30.74 -37.57
N TYR A 604 2.22 29.58 -38.19
CA TYR A 604 1.26 28.99 -39.12
C TYR A 604 -0.11 28.73 -38.48
N LEU A 605 -0.15 28.22 -37.25
CA LEU A 605 -1.42 28.01 -36.53
C LEU A 605 -2.18 29.32 -36.27
N ILE A 606 -1.44 30.43 -36.10
CA ILE A 606 -2.03 31.77 -35.99
C ILE A 606 -2.59 32.21 -37.35
N ASP A 607 -1.76 32.13 -38.39
CA ASP A 607 -2.10 32.63 -39.73
C ASP A 607 -3.23 31.82 -40.39
N SER A 608 -3.35 30.53 -40.06
CA SER A 608 -4.44 29.65 -40.51
C SER A 608 -5.76 29.82 -39.74
N GLY A 609 -5.80 30.71 -38.74
CA GLY A 609 -7.00 30.99 -37.95
C GLY A 609 -7.33 29.93 -36.88
N GLN A 610 -6.39 29.03 -36.57
CA GLN A 610 -6.56 27.95 -35.59
C GLN A 610 -6.16 28.34 -34.16
N GLU A 611 -5.73 29.59 -33.93
CA GLU A 611 -5.21 30.07 -32.65
C GLU A 611 -6.16 29.78 -31.47
N GLU A 612 -7.42 30.18 -31.56
CA GLU A 612 -8.36 30.07 -30.44
C GLU A 612 -8.67 28.61 -30.09
N GLU A 613 -8.80 27.73 -31.10
CA GLU A 613 -9.09 26.31 -30.89
C GLU A 613 -7.92 25.60 -30.18
N VAL A 614 -6.69 25.89 -30.60
CA VAL A 614 -5.47 25.35 -29.97
C VAL A 614 -5.31 25.89 -28.55
N VAL A 615 -5.54 27.18 -28.35
CA VAL A 615 -5.46 27.83 -27.03
C VAL A 615 -6.52 27.26 -26.09
N GLU A 616 -7.76 27.08 -26.53
CA GLU A 616 -8.82 26.46 -25.74
C GLU A 616 -8.48 25.01 -25.38
N ALA A 617 -8.06 24.20 -26.36
CA ALA A 617 -7.69 22.81 -26.14
C ALA A 617 -6.55 22.67 -25.12
N TYR A 618 -5.50 23.50 -25.22
CA TYR A 618 -4.41 23.51 -24.25
C TYR A 618 -4.91 23.85 -22.85
N ASN A 619 -5.68 24.94 -22.71
CA ASN A 619 -6.11 25.38 -21.38
C ASN A 619 -7.03 24.35 -20.71
N ARG A 620 -7.91 23.69 -21.48
CA ARG A 620 -8.75 22.59 -20.99
C ARG A 620 -7.97 21.32 -20.64
N ALA A 621 -6.90 21.02 -21.36
CA ALA A 621 -6.12 19.80 -21.18
C ALA A 621 -4.94 19.93 -20.21
N ARG A 622 -4.39 21.13 -20.01
CA ARG A 622 -3.16 21.39 -19.24
C ARG A 622 -3.29 22.50 -18.18
N ASN A 623 -4.07 23.55 -18.44
CA ASN A 623 -4.28 24.69 -17.51
C ASN A 623 -5.67 24.66 -16.84
N PHE A 624 -6.13 23.47 -16.44
CA PHE A 624 -7.50 23.27 -15.97
C PHE A 624 -7.65 23.30 -14.44
N PHE A 625 -6.55 23.19 -13.71
CA PHE A 625 -6.56 22.90 -12.28
C PHE A 625 -6.57 24.18 -11.45
N SER A 626 -7.55 24.31 -10.55
CA SER A 626 -7.57 25.33 -9.49
C SER A 626 -7.41 24.68 -8.11
N PRO A 627 -6.53 25.18 -7.23
CA PRO A 627 -6.38 24.62 -5.89
C PRO A 627 -7.58 24.98 -4.98
N PRO A 628 -7.90 24.15 -3.98
CA PRO A 628 -8.90 24.52 -2.97
C PRO A 628 -8.43 25.74 -2.17
N VAL A 629 -9.38 26.63 -1.87
CA VAL A 629 -9.14 27.85 -1.09
C VAL A 629 -9.29 27.54 0.40
N PHE A 630 -8.30 27.96 1.17
CA PHE A 630 -8.32 28.03 2.63
C PHE A 630 -8.11 29.49 3.01
N ASP A 631 -8.88 30.01 3.95
CA ASP A 631 -8.87 31.42 4.36
C ASP A 631 -9.10 31.62 5.86
N GLY A 632 -9.33 30.54 6.62
CA GLY A 632 -9.59 30.59 8.06
C GLY A 632 -11.05 30.70 8.45
N SER A 633 -11.97 30.87 7.50
CA SER A 633 -13.39 31.14 7.78
C SER A 633 -14.09 30.02 8.55
N SER A 634 -13.61 28.77 8.45
CA SER A 634 -14.18 27.65 9.20
C SER A 634 -13.57 27.41 10.58
N LEU A 635 -12.55 28.19 10.98
CA LEU A 635 -11.91 28.03 12.30
C LEU A 635 -12.86 28.51 13.41
N LYS A 636 -13.18 27.62 14.35
CA LYS A 636 -14.02 27.92 15.52
C LYS A 636 -13.19 27.99 16.79
N ASN A 637 -13.76 28.63 17.82
CA ASN A 637 -13.21 28.68 19.18
C ASN A 637 -11.74 29.16 19.27
N VAL A 638 -11.29 29.98 18.32
CA VAL A 638 -9.92 30.53 18.34
C VAL A 638 -9.77 31.49 19.52
N PRO A 639 -8.80 31.29 20.42
CA PRO A 639 -8.57 32.18 21.55
C PRO A 639 -8.34 33.63 21.10
N LYS A 640 -8.86 34.60 21.87
CA LYS A 640 -8.72 36.04 21.58
C LYS A 640 -7.51 36.67 22.23
N THR A 641 -6.86 35.95 23.14
CA THR A 641 -5.71 36.45 23.91
C THR A 641 -4.61 35.40 23.98
N PHE A 642 -3.36 35.85 23.94
CA PHE A 642 -2.17 35.01 24.09
C PHE A 642 -1.07 35.84 24.76
N ARG A 643 -0.43 35.34 25.82
CA ARG A 643 0.58 36.06 26.61
C ARG A 643 0.13 37.44 27.08
N GLY A 644 -1.13 37.55 27.51
CA GLY A 644 -1.72 38.80 28.01
C GLY A 644 -1.97 39.89 26.96
N LYS A 645 -1.86 39.57 25.66
CA LYS A 645 -2.13 40.49 24.54
C LYS A 645 -3.26 39.97 23.67
N GLU A 646 -3.86 40.87 22.88
CA GLU A 646 -4.79 40.48 21.82
C GLU A 646 -4.08 39.51 20.85
N PHE A 647 -4.74 38.40 20.56
CA PHE A 647 -4.21 37.34 19.71
C PHE A 647 -5.11 37.15 18.50
N LYS A 648 -4.51 37.28 17.32
CA LYS A 648 -5.12 37.00 16.03
C LYS A 648 -4.14 36.16 15.22
N LEU A 649 -4.63 35.08 14.63
CA LEU A 649 -3.85 34.26 13.71
C LEU A 649 -3.52 35.08 12.46
N MET A 650 -2.27 35.02 12.02
CA MET A 650 -1.87 35.56 10.72
C MET A 650 -2.53 34.76 9.60
N GLN A 651 -2.72 35.36 8.42
CA GLN A 651 -3.41 34.75 7.30
C GLN A 651 -2.86 33.34 6.97
N HIS A 652 -1.55 33.17 6.82
CA HIS A 652 -0.95 31.87 6.54
C HIS A 652 -1.17 30.82 7.66
N GLN A 653 -1.32 31.25 8.92
CA GLN A 653 -1.63 30.34 10.03
C GLN A 653 -3.08 29.87 9.94
N GLN A 654 -3.98 30.76 9.53
CA GLN A 654 -5.38 30.43 9.33
C GLN A 654 -5.55 29.43 8.19
N GLU A 655 -4.93 29.70 7.04
CA GLU A 655 -4.93 28.82 5.87
C GLU A 655 -4.33 27.45 6.20
N GLY A 656 -3.18 27.42 6.87
CA GLY A 656 -2.50 26.19 7.26
C GLY A 656 -3.30 25.38 8.28
N ALA A 657 -3.90 26.04 9.28
CA ALA A 657 -4.73 25.38 10.29
C ALA A 657 -5.97 24.77 9.64
N GLU A 658 -6.69 25.55 8.83
CA GLU A 658 -7.91 25.11 8.16
C GLU A 658 -7.64 23.94 7.23
N ARG A 659 -6.54 24.00 6.46
CA ARG A 659 -6.11 22.90 5.60
C ARG A 659 -5.79 21.64 6.38
N ALA A 660 -5.10 21.76 7.53
CA ALA A 660 -4.75 20.61 8.36
C ALA A 660 -5.99 19.96 9.00
N ILE A 661 -6.95 20.76 9.47
CA ILE A 661 -8.21 20.30 10.05
C ILE A 661 -9.05 19.60 8.99
N TYR A 662 -9.21 20.22 7.81
CA TYR A 662 -9.99 19.68 6.71
C TYR A 662 -9.47 18.31 6.25
N ASN A 663 -8.15 18.21 6.02
CA ASN A 663 -7.52 16.96 5.62
C ASN A 663 -7.38 15.95 6.77
N LYS A 664 -7.60 16.38 8.03
CA LYS A 664 -7.38 15.59 9.25
C LYS A 664 -5.96 15.04 9.39
N ARG A 665 -5.02 15.63 8.65
CA ARG A 665 -3.58 15.32 8.59
C ARG A 665 -2.86 16.45 7.84
N GLY A 666 -1.55 16.58 7.98
CA GLY A 666 -0.79 17.52 7.16
C GLY A 666 0.49 18.06 7.78
N VAL A 667 1.25 18.81 6.96
CA VAL A 667 2.53 19.40 7.36
C VAL A 667 2.36 20.91 7.53
N LEU A 668 2.68 21.44 8.71
CA LEU A 668 2.81 22.88 8.96
C LEU A 668 4.28 23.31 8.83
N ALA A 669 4.64 23.77 7.63
CA ALA A 669 6.00 24.13 7.26
C ALA A 669 6.30 25.64 7.42
N PHE A 670 5.90 26.27 8.53
CA PHE A 670 6.15 27.71 8.71
C PHE A 670 7.58 27.96 9.19
N ALA A 671 8.23 29.02 8.74
CA ALA A 671 9.56 29.41 9.24
C ALA A 671 9.57 29.63 10.78
N PRO A 672 10.74 29.56 11.45
CA PRO A 672 10.84 29.88 12.88
C PRO A 672 10.28 31.28 13.18
N GLY A 673 9.52 31.41 14.27
CA GLY A 673 8.88 32.68 14.65
C GLY A 673 7.51 32.95 14.01
N LEU A 674 7.09 32.23 12.97
CA LEU A 674 5.80 32.45 12.28
C LEU A 674 4.59 31.77 12.96
N GLY A 675 4.70 31.43 14.24
CA GLY A 675 3.57 30.93 15.05
C GLY A 675 3.21 29.45 14.85
N LYS A 676 4.16 28.56 14.53
CA LYS A 676 3.91 27.11 14.42
C LYS A 676 3.23 26.50 15.65
N THR A 677 3.82 26.72 16.82
CA THR A 677 3.36 26.16 18.11
C THR A 677 1.89 26.51 18.41
N PRO A 678 1.47 27.79 18.45
CA PRO A 678 0.07 28.11 18.70
C PRO A 678 -0.86 27.58 17.60
N THR A 679 -0.41 27.56 16.33
CA THR A 679 -1.21 26.98 15.23
C THR A 679 -1.47 25.49 15.44
N ALA A 680 -0.45 24.72 15.81
CA ALA A 680 -0.57 23.28 16.06
C ALA A 680 -1.51 23.01 17.25
N VAL A 681 -1.41 23.78 18.33
CA VAL A 681 -2.30 23.67 19.50
C VAL A 681 -3.76 23.92 19.11
N ILE A 682 -4.02 24.93 18.27
CA ILE A 682 -5.36 25.27 17.78
C ILE A 682 -5.90 24.20 16.84
N VAL A 683 -5.09 23.67 15.92
CA VAL A 683 -5.47 22.55 15.05
C VAL A 683 -5.88 21.33 15.88
N THR A 684 -5.06 20.95 16.86
CA THR A 684 -5.37 19.82 17.74
C THR A 684 -6.65 20.06 18.54
N GLN A 685 -6.85 21.24 19.12
CA GLN A 685 -8.07 21.53 19.86
C GLN A 685 -9.31 21.43 18.97
N GLN A 686 -9.29 22.00 17.76
CA GLN A 686 -10.45 21.92 16.86
C GLN A 686 -10.76 20.48 16.42
N LEU A 687 -9.74 19.63 16.30
CA LEU A 687 -9.94 18.22 15.99
C LEU A 687 -10.43 17.43 17.22
N ILE A 688 -10.06 17.83 18.43
CA ILE A 688 -10.65 17.31 19.68
C ILE A 688 -12.12 17.70 19.79
N ASP A 689 -12.44 18.97 19.54
CA ASP A 689 -13.82 19.49 19.56
C ASP A 689 -14.71 18.76 18.52
N LYS A 690 -14.14 18.30 17.39
CA LYS A 690 -14.82 17.51 16.34
C LYS A 690 -14.86 16.00 16.60
N GLY A 691 -14.26 15.51 17.69
CA GLY A 691 -14.12 14.08 18.00
C GLY A 691 -13.13 13.31 17.10
N VAL A 692 -12.42 14.01 16.20
CA VAL A 692 -11.45 13.42 15.25
C VAL A 692 -10.17 12.96 15.97
N ILE A 693 -9.82 13.65 17.04
CA ILE A 693 -8.71 13.30 17.93
C ILE A 693 -9.26 13.21 19.34
N LYS A 694 -8.90 12.15 20.07
CA LYS A 694 -9.36 11.95 21.44
C LYS A 694 -8.21 11.95 22.44
N LYS A 695 -7.01 11.53 22.02
CA LYS A 695 -5.81 11.42 22.87
C LYS A 695 -4.52 11.59 22.06
N PRO A 696 -4.10 12.85 21.79
CA PRO A 696 -2.95 13.14 20.95
C PRO A 696 -1.60 12.98 21.67
N LEU A 697 -0.62 12.49 20.92
CA LEU A 697 0.79 12.42 21.31
C LEU A 697 1.63 13.50 20.60
N PHE A 698 2.15 14.45 21.37
CA PHE A 698 3.07 15.47 20.89
C PHE A 698 4.52 15.03 21.08
N ILE A 699 5.27 14.88 19.98
CA ILE A 699 6.69 14.53 20.00
C ILE A 699 7.50 15.80 19.73
N VAL A 700 8.14 16.34 20.76
CA VAL A 700 8.83 17.64 20.72
C VAL A 700 10.24 17.54 21.32
N PRO A 701 11.16 18.50 21.02
CA PRO A 701 12.44 18.57 21.72
C PRO A 701 12.25 18.75 23.24
N ALA A 702 13.01 18.01 24.05
CA ALA A 702 12.83 17.96 25.51
C ALA A 702 12.85 19.34 26.21
N ASN A 703 13.72 20.24 25.74
CA ASN A 703 13.87 21.60 26.26
C ASN A 703 12.67 22.52 25.91
N THR A 704 11.85 22.15 24.93
CA THR A 704 10.68 22.93 24.50
C THR A 704 9.38 22.49 25.18
N ILE A 705 9.35 21.33 25.86
CA ILE A 705 8.15 20.81 26.53
C ILE A 705 7.51 21.85 27.46
N PRO A 706 8.24 22.56 28.34
CA PRO A 706 7.64 23.58 29.19
C PRO A 706 6.94 24.70 28.41
N GLN A 707 7.54 25.15 27.30
CA GLN A 707 6.98 26.19 26.44
C GLN A 707 5.69 25.71 25.75
N TRP A 708 5.66 24.46 25.30
CA TRP A 708 4.45 23.85 24.74
C TRP A 708 3.32 23.77 25.78
N GLN A 709 3.62 23.28 26.98
CA GLN A 709 2.64 23.18 28.06
C GLN A 709 2.11 24.55 28.49
N GLU A 710 2.98 25.56 28.60
CA GLU A 710 2.58 26.95 28.89
C GLU A 710 1.66 27.51 27.79
N THR A 711 2.02 27.26 26.52
CA THR A 711 1.20 27.69 25.37
C THR A 711 -0.21 27.07 25.42
N VAL A 712 -0.33 25.78 25.78
CA VAL A 712 -1.65 25.15 25.95
C VAL A 712 -2.41 25.75 27.13
N ARG A 713 -1.78 25.92 28.30
CA ARG A 713 -2.45 26.49 29.49
C ARG A 713 -2.95 27.92 29.24
N GLU A 714 -2.25 28.70 28.43
CA GLU A 714 -2.68 30.05 28.06
C GLU A 714 -3.83 30.05 27.04
N LEU A 715 -3.76 29.20 26.00
CA LEU A 715 -4.75 29.17 24.94
C LEU A 715 -6.04 28.46 25.37
N TYR A 716 -5.91 27.36 26.10
CA TYR A 716 -7.00 26.49 26.56
C TYR A 716 -6.81 26.09 28.03
N PRO A 717 -7.16 26.97 28.99
CA PRO A 717 -6.88 26.76 30.43
C PRO A 717 -7.51 25.50 31.05
N ASN A 718 -8.60 25.00 30.46
CA ASN A 718 -9.32 23.82 30.94
C ASN A 718 -8.79 22.50 30.36
N ALA A 719 -7.82 22.54 29.44
CA ALA A 719 -7.29 21.35 28.80
C ALA A 719 -6.48 20.49 29.79
N LYS A 720 -6.71 19.17 29.77
CA LYS A 720 -5.97 18.19 30.59
C LYS A 720 -4.61 17.91 29.97
N ILE A 721 -3.54 18.33 30.65
CA ILE A 721 -2.15 18.14 30.20
C ILE A 721 -1.47 17.07 31.06
N PHE A 722 -0.81 16.10 30.43
CA PHE A 722 -0.01 15.12 31.17
C PHE A 722 1.27 15.75 31.75
N GLU A 723 1.55 15.48 33.04
CA GLU A 723 2.78 15.92 33.72
C GLU A 723 3.72 14.74 34.01
N PHE A 724 4.95 14.84 33.51
CA PHE A 724 5.96 13.81 33.74
C PHE A 724 6.57 13.83 35.15
N PRO A 725 7.12 12.68 35.60
CA PRO A 725 7.97 12.61 36.78
C PRO A 725 9.11 13.64 36.74
N ARG A 726 9.33 14.34 37.86
CA ARG A 726 10.39 15.33 38.04
C ARG A 726 11.42 14.88 39.08
N PHE A 727 12.65 15.39 38.97
CA PHE A 727 13.67 15.18 40.00
C PHE A 727 13.25 15.85 41.32
N GLN A 728 13.27 15.08 42.40
CA GLN A 728 12.82 15.54 43.73
C GLN A 728 13.95 16.22 44.54
N LYS A 729 15.22 15.87 44.27
CA LYS A 729 16.41 16.33 45.02
C LYS A 729 17.62 16.51 44.08
N GLY A 730 18.60 17.30 44.51
CA GLY A 730 19.85 17.57 43.77
C GLY A 730 19.80 18.78 42.82
N VAL A 731 20.87 18.98 42.04
CA VAL A 731 21.05 20.13 41.13
C VAL A 731 19.97 20.20 40.03
N ASN A 732 19.35 19.07 39.72
CA ASN A 732 18.29 18.98 38.71
C ASN A 732 16.87 19.02 39.30
N LYS A 733 16.70 19.34 40.59
CA LYS A 733 15.38 19.41 41.24
C LYS A 733 14.39 20.24 40.42
N GLY A 734 13.20 19.68 40.19
CA GLY A 734 12.13 20.32 39.40
C GLY A 734 12.22 20.14 37.89
N LYS A 735 13.35 19.64 37.35
CA LYS A 735 13.46 19.24 35.94
C LYS A 735 12.74 17.91 35.71
N ILE A 736 12.22 17.73 34.49
CA ILE A 736 11.61 16.49 34.03
C ILE A 736 12.69 15.39 33.94
N LYS A 737 12.38 14.18 34.43
CA LYS A 737 13.22 12.99 34.24
C LYS A 737 13.03 12.49 32.80
N ASP A 738 14.10 12.15 32.09
CA ASP A 738 14.00 11.39 30.83
C ASP A 738 13.96 9.87 31.12
N TRP A 739 13.70 9.04 30.12
CA TRP A 739 13.53 7.58 30.30
C TRP A 739 14.70 6.90 31.04
N ALA A 740 15.93 7.38 30.79
CA ALA A 740 17.13 6.84 31.43
C ALA A 740 17.25 7.22 32.93
N ASP A 741 16.67 8.36 33.32
CA ASP A 741 16.71 8.88 34.69
C ASP A 741 15.53 8.41 35.55
N MET A 742 14.52 7.80 34.92
CA MET A 742 13.36 7.23 35.58
C MET A 742 13.67 5.84 36.15
N ASP A 743 13.39 5.65 37.44
CA ASP A 743 13.42 4.34 38.06
C ASP A 743 12.23 3.47 37.60
N ALA A 744 12.22 2.19 38.00
CA ALA A 744 11.13 1.28 37.62
C ALA A 744 9.76 1.76 38.12
N GLY A 745 9.71 2.42 39.29
CA GLY A 745 8.48 2.97 39.87
C GLY A 745 7.98 4.19 39.10
N ASP A 746 8.87 5.12 38.72
CA ASP A 746 8.56 6.28 37.89
C ASP A 746 7.97 5.83 36.54
N LYS A 747 8.59 4.84 35.89
CA LYS A 747 8.14 4.29 34.60
C LYS A 747 6.76 3.65 34.72
N GLU A 748 6.57 2.80 35.72
CA GLU A 748 5.28 2.15 35.96
C GLU A 748 4.17 3.16 36.26
N ALA A 749 4.44 4.19 37.06
CA ALA A 749 3.48 5.25 37.36
C ALA A 749 3.10 6.08 36.12
N MET A 750 4.08 6.39 35.26
CA MET A 750 3.85 7.09 34.00
C MET A 750 2.98 6.26 33.05
N ILE A 751 3.33 4.99 32.82
CA ILE A 751 2.58 4.07 31.94
C ILE A 751 1.14 3.93 32.43
N HIS A 752 0.99 3.71 33.74
CA HIS A 752 -0.29 3.63 34.42
C HIS A 752 -1.15 4.88 34.20
N SER A 753 -0.58 6.07 34.45
CA SER A 753 -1.31 7.32 34.31
C SER A 753 -1.74 7.57 32.86
N LEU A 754 -0.86 7.30 31.90
CA LEU A 754 -1.15 7.43 30.48
C LEU A 754 -2.20 6.42 30.02
N THR A 755 -2.21 5.18 30.50
CA THR A 755 -3.18 4.15 30.07
C THR A 755 -4.59 4.41 30.62
N ASN A 756 -4.71 4.94 31.84
CA ASN A 756 -5.99 5.00 32.55
C ASN A 756 -6.66 6.39 32.57
N ASN A 757 -5.99 7.43 32.06
CA ASN A 757 -6.55 8.78 31.99
C ASN A 757 -6.56 9.30 30.55
N ARG A 758 -7.52 10.18 30.27
CA ARG A 758 -7.64 10.87 28.99
C ARG A 758 -7.05 12.28 29.10
N TYR A 759 -5.86 12.46 28.54
CA TYR A 759 -5.21 13.76 28.42
C TYR A 759 -5.44 14.36 27.04
N ASP A 760 -5.90 15.61 27.00
CA ASP A 760 -6.08 16.39 25.77
C ASP A 760 -4.72 16.71 25.12
N TYR A 761 -3.65 16.80 25.93
CA TYR A 761 -2.30 17.05 25.45
C TYR A 761 -1.26 16.21 26.19
N THR A 762 -0.64 15.27 25.48
CA THR A 762 0.51 14.50 25.99
C THR A 762 1.78 14.88 25.24
N PHE A 763 2.61 15.73 25.85
CA PHE A 763 3.93 16.07 25.31
C PHE A 763 4.95 15.03 25.73
N ILE A 764 5.83 14.59 24.84
CA ILE A 764 6.95 13.70 25.14
C ILE A 764 8.22 14.15 24.39
N SER A 765 9.38 13.85 24.95
CA SER A 765 10.65 14.11 24.26
C SER A 765 10.84 13.16 23.07
N THR A 766 11.64 13.54 22.07
CA THR A 766 11.98 12.59 20.99
C THR A 766 12.71 11.33 21.48
N ASN A 767 13.50 11.43 22.55
CA ASN A 767 14.18 10.26 23.11
C ASN A 767 13.19 9.31 23.80
N MET A 768 12.23 9.87 24.53
CA MET A 768 11.13 9.12 25.13
C MET A 768 10.25 8.47 24.07
N ALA A 769 9.98 9.17 22.97
CA ALA A 769 9.20 8.64 21.86
C ALA A 769 9.82 7.36 21.28
N GLN A 770 11.13 7.29 21.14
CA GLN A 770 11.84 6.08 20.69
C GLN A 770 11.69 4.89 21.64
N LYS A 771 11.22 5.11 22.88
CA LYS A 771 10.93 4.06 23.86
C LYS A 771 9.50 3.59 23.79
N ILE A 772 8.59 4.27 23.10
CA ILE A 772 7.25 3.74 22.85
C ILE A 772 7.34 2.77 21.66
N THR A 773 6.85 1.54 21.82
CA THR A 773 6.77 0.58 20.72
C THR A 773 5.41 0.59 20.04
N VAL A 774 5.35 0.20 18.78
CA VAL A 774 4.09 -0.24 18.16
C VAL A 774 3.83 -1.72 18.52
N PRO A 775 2.60 -2.22 18.41
CA PRO A 775 2.29 -3.63 18.70
C PRO A 775 3.23 -4.58 17.94
N THR A 776 3.77 -5.59 18.62
CA THR A 776 4.83 -6.46 18.08
C THR A 776 4.45 -7.09 16.74
N LYS A 777 3.17 -7.44 16.56
CA LYS A 777 2.65 -7.97 15.28
C LYS A 777 2.79 -6.97 14.14
N LYS A 778 2.44 -5.69 14.38
CA LYS A 778 2.58 -4.60 13.40
C LYS A 778 4.05 -4.28 13.13
N LEU A 779 4.86 -4.17 14.19
CA LEU A 779 6.30 -3.92 14.08
C LEU A 779 6.99 -4.97 13.19
N ASN A 780 6.73 -6.26 13.43
CA ASN A 780 7.29 -7.33 12.61
C ASN A 780 6.89 -7.21 11.15
N GLY A 781 5.62 -6.90 10.88
CA GLY A 781 5.14 -6.65 9.51
C GLY A 781 5.89 -5.50 8.83
N TYR A 782 6.07 -4.37 9.52
CA TYR A 782 6.78 -3.22 8.96
C TYR A 782 8.27 -3.51 8.72
N ILE A 783 8.93 -4.27 9.60
CA ILE A 783 10.32 -4.70 9.42
C ILE A 783 10.44 -5.67 8.23
N ASP A 784 9.50 -6.61 8.10
CA ASP A 784 9.50 -7.58 7.00
C ASP A 784 9.30 -6.90 5.64
N GLU A 785 8.47 -5.85 5.59
CA GLU A 785 8.33 -4.97 4.42
C GLU A 785 9.60 -4.17 4.15
N LEU A 786 10.23 -3.57 5.15
CA LEU A 786 11.47 -2.82 4.99
C LEU A 786 12.63 -3.69 4.50
N ILE A 787 12.80 -4.89 5.05
CA ILE A 787 13.82 -5.85 4.61
C ILE A 787 13.55 -6.28 3.16
N LYS A 788 12.27 -6.39 2.77
CA LYS A 788 11.87 -6.65 1.39
C LYS A 788 12.22 -5.48 0.47
N GLU A 789 11.98 -4.24 0.87
CA GLU A 789 12.36 -3.01 0.13
C GLU A 789 13.89 -2.89 -0.04
N MET A 790 14.67 -3.25 0.99
CA MET A 790 16.14 -3.25 0.96
C MET A 790 16.74 -4.31 0.03
N SER A 791 16.05 -5.42 -0.12
CA SER A 791 16.57 -6.61 -0.79
C SER A 791 16.18 -6.60 -2.26
N ASP A 792 16.48 -5.51 -2.99
CA ASP A 792 16.38 -5.52 -4.45
C ASP A 792 17.52 -6.38 -5.02
N MET A 793 17.15 -7.51 -5.64
CA MET A 793 17.99 -8.43 -6.41
C MET A 793 19.04 -9.21 -5.61
N GLU A 794 18.78 -10.50 -5.35
CA GLU A 794 19.69 -11.64 -5.56
C GLU A 794 19.12 -12.88 -4.85
N GLU A 795 18.14 -13.52 -5.47
CA GLU A 795 17.98 -14.97 -5.32
C GLU A 795 18.44 -15.63 -6.61
N ALA A 796 19.69 -15.41 -7.00
CA ALA A 796 20.30 -16.35 -7.90
C ALA A 796 20.43 -17.70 -7.18
N ASP A 797 20.04 -18.76 -7.89
CA ASP A 797 20.15 -20.15 -7.49
C ASP A 797 21.55 -20.44 -6.92
N SER A 798 21.64 -20.99 -5.70
CA SER A 798 22.93 -21.25 -5.04
C SER A 798 23.84 -22.15 -5.88
N SER A 799 23.24 -22.97 -6.75
CA SER A 799 23.93 -23.86 -7.69
C SER A 799 24.53 -23.15 -8.92
N LYS A 800 24.14 -21.91 -9.22
CA LYS A 800 24.62 -21.10 -10.37
C LYS A 800 25.43 -19.88 -9.95
N LEU A 801 25.50 -19.61 -8.66
CA LEU A 801 26.30 -18.56 -8.09
C LEU A 801 27.75 -19.02 -7.98
N THR A 802 28.68 -18.16 -8.40
CA THR A 802 30.08 -18.37 -8.07
C THR A 802 30.24 -18.46 -6.54
N LYS A 803 31.28 -19.14 -6.04
CA LYS A 803 31.58 -19.17 -4.59
C LYS A 803 31.60 -17.76 -3.96
N SER A 804 32.00 -16.74 -4.74
CA SER A 804 31.99 -15.35 -4.32
C SER A 804 30.58 -14.78 -4.12
N GLN A 805 29.66 -15.05 -5.04
CA GLN A 805 28.28 -14.56 -4.98
C GLN A 805 27.44 -15.31 -3.92
N LEU A 806 27.67 -16.62 -3.74
CA LEU A 806 27.09 -17.38 -2.61
C LEU A 806 27.46 -16.74 -1.27
N LYS A 807 28.75 -16.46 -1.10
CA LYS A 807 29.26 -15.82 0.11
C LYS A 807 28.71 -14.41 0.29
N ALA A 808 28.50 -13.65 -0.79
CA ALA A 808 27.86 -12.34 -0.73
C ALA A 808 26.39 -12.42 -0.31
N ARG A 809 25.63 -13.42 -0.81
CA ARG A 809 24.23 -13.67 -0.46
C ARG A 809 24.08 -14.12 0.99
N GLU A 810 24.89 -15.09 1.44
CA GLU A 810 24.92 -15.55 2.85
C GLU A 810 25.21 -14.38 3.79
N ARG A 811 26.21 -13.56 3.45
CA ARG A 811 26.51 -12.33 4.20
C ARG A 811 25.33 -11.36 4.23
N ARG A 812 24.58 -11.21 3.13
CA ARG A 812 23.40 -10.33 3.09
C ARG A 812 22.25 -10.86 3.94
N LEU A 813 21.94 -12.16 3.86
CA LEU A 813 20.91 -12.80 4.67
C LEU A 813 21.25 -12.74 6.16
N ALA A 814 22.51 -13.01 6.52
CA ALA A 814 23.00 -12.82 7.88
C ALA A 814 22.82 -11.37 8.35
N LYS A 815 23.15 -10.38 7.52
CA LYS A 815 22.93 -8.96 7.83
C LYS A 815 21.45 -8.61 8.01
N ASN A 816 20.55 -9.15 7.18
CA ASN A 816 19.11 -8.92 7.31
C ASN A 816 18.53 -9.56 8.58
N ALA A 817 18.98 -10.76 8.94
CA ALA A 817 18.61 -11.41 10.19
C ALA A 817 19.12 -10.61 11.41
N MET A 818 20.39 -10.21 11.40
CA MET A 818 20.98 -9.34 12.42
C MET A 818 20.25 -7.99 12.53
N LEU A 819 19.82 -7.41 11.39
CA LEU A 819 19.04 -6.17 11.37
C LEU A 819 17.69 -6.37 12.07
N ARG A 820 16.95 -7.43 11.72
CA ARG A 820 15.68 -7.78 12.35
C ARG A 820 15.84 -7.93 13.87
N GLU A 821 16.82 -8.71 14.30
CA GLU A 821 17.11 -8.91 15.72
C GLU A 821 17.47 -7.60 16.41
N THR A 822 18.31 -6.76 15.79
CA THR A 822 18.74 -5.49 16.37
C THR A 822 17.57 -4.51 16.50
N VAL A 823 16.69 -4.44 15.50
CA VAL A 823 15.50 -3.58 15.56
C VAL A 823 14.54 -4.10 16.63
N ILE A 824 14.21 -5.39 16.66
CA ILE A 824 13.32 -5.97 17.68
C ILE A 824 13.91 -5.79 19.09
N ALA A 825 15.21 -6.02 19.27
CA ALA A 825 15.90 -5.82 20.53
C ALA A 825 15.80 -4.36 21.03
N ALA A 826 15.82 -3.38 20.12
CA ALA A 826 15.68 -1.97 20.48
C ALA A 826 14.31 -1.65 21.12
N TYR A 827 13.26 -2.43 20.83
CA TYR A 827 11.92 -2.30 21.41
C TYR A 827 11.63 -3.29 22.54
N LYS A 828 12.53 -4.23 22.83
CA LYS A 828 12.29 -5.33 23.77
C LYS A 828 11.95 -4.83 25.18
N ASP A 829 12.75 -3.93 25.72
CA ASP A 829 12.55 -3.40 27.07
C ASP A 829 11.23 -2.61 27.20
N ALA A 830 10.88 -1.86 26.15
CA ALA A 830 9.63 -1.12 26.06
C ALA A 830 8.40 -2.03 25.99
N ALA A 831 8.47 -3.06 25.15
CA ALA A 831 7.42 -4.07 25.02
C ALA A 831 7.22 -4.85 26.33
N GLN A 832 8.33 -5.19 27.02
CA GLN A 832 8.29 -5.86 28.33
C GLN A 832 7.70 -4.97 29.43
N ALA A 833 7.91 -3.66 29.36
CA ALA A 833 7.31 -2.69 30.27
C ALA A 833 5.84 -2.36 29.95
N GLY A 834 5.29 -2.84 28.82
CA GLY A 834 3.94 -2.50 28.35
C GLY A 834 3.81 -1.08 27.80
N PHE A 835 4.92 -0.45 27.43
CA PHE A 835 4.95 0.90 26.86
C PHE A 835 4.73 0.84 25.34
N ASP A 836 3.52 0.43 24.97
CA ASP A 836 3.10 0.22 23.58
C ASP A 836 1.93 1.14 23.18
N MET A 837 1.89 1.56 21.91
CA MET A 837 0.92 2.53 21.39
C MET A 837 -0.55 2.08 21.60
N GLU A 838 -0.82 0.78 21.51
CA GLU A 838 -2.17 0.21 21.63
C GLU A 838 -2.69 0.31 23.07
N LYS A 839 -1.87 -0.03 24.07
CA LYS A 839 -2.22 0.11 25.49
C LYS A 839 -2.28 1.55 25.95
N LEU A 840 -1.41 2.41 25.41
CA LEU A 840 -1.41 3.83 25.74
C LEU A 840 -2.62 4.55 25.12
N GLY A 841 -3.19 4.00 24.04
CA GLY A 841 -4.43 4.49 23.44
C GLY A 841 -4.27 5.81 22.67
N PHE A 842 -3.05 6.17 22.26
CA PHE A 842 -2.81 7.36 21.46
C PHE A 842 -3.38 7.18 20.06
N ASP A 843 -4.13 8.16 19.59
CA ASP A 843 -4.85 8.11 18.32
C ASP A 843 -4.40 9.19 17.33
N ALA A 844 -3.50 10.07 17.75
CA ALA A 844 -2.88 11.07 16.89
C ALA A 844 -1.41 11.29 17.25
N ILE A 845 -0.60 11.65 16.24
CA ILE A 845 0.78 12.10 16.42
C ILE A 845 0.93 13.51 15.86
N ILE A 846 1.44 14.41 16.71
CA ILE A 846 1.87 15.75 16.32
C ILE A 846 3.38 15.82 16.60
N ALA A 847 4.19 15.89 15.55
CA ALA A 847 5.65 15.90 15.72
C ALA A 847 6.25 17.24 15.30
N ASP A 848 7.06 17.82 16.18
CA ASP A 848 7.84 19.01 15.89
C ASP A 848 9.24 18.65 15.38
N GLU A 849 9.86 19.60 14.68
CA GLU A 849 11.23 19.48 14.16
C GLU A 849 11.44 18.27 13.24
N VAL A 850 10.48 18.01 12.33
CA VAL A 850 10.47 16.77 11.54
C VAL A 850 11.61 16.66 10.53
N GLN A 851 12.32 17.76 10.26
CA GLN A 851 13.55 17.75 9.46
C GLN A 851 14.66 16.88 10.07
N TYR A 852 14.57 16.49 11.34
CA TYR A 852 15.47 15.52 11.96
C TYR A 852 15.13 14.06 11.59
N TYR A 853 13.92 13.76 11.11
CA TYR A 853 13.52 12.44 10.62
C TYR A 853 13.69 12.35 9.10
N LYS A 854 14.93 12.41 8.64
CA LYS A 854 15.30 12.35 7.22
C LYS A 854 15.89 11.01 6.82
N ASN A 855 16.09 10.82 5.52
CA ASN A 855 16.79 9.67 4.94
C ASN A 855 16.11 8.33 5.25
N ILE A 856 14.78 8.29 5.11
CA ILE A 856 14.08 7.02 4.97
C ILE A 856 14.38 6.53 3.57
N GLY A 857 14.90 5.32 3.47
CA GLY A 857 15.24 4.74 2.20
C GLY A 857 14.01 4.27 1.44
N MET A 858 14.04 4.45 0.12
CA MET A 858 13.07 3.92 -0.84
C MET A 858 13.63 2.69 -1.54
N GLN A 859 12.78 2.00 -2.31
CA GLN A 859 13.21 0.86 -3.12
C GLN A 859 14.32 1.27 -4.09
N SER A 860 15.30 0.39 -4.29
CA SER A 860 16.47 0.75 -5.10
C SER A 860 16.09 1.05 -6.56
N ARG A 861 14.99 0.47 -7.07
CA ARG A 861 14.41 0.83 -8.38
C ARG A 861 13.99 2.29 -8.48
N ASP A 862 13.30 2.82 -7.47
CA ASP A 862 12.84 4.21 -7.45
C ASP A 862 14.04 5.17 -7.36
N THR A 863 15.07 4.78 -6.58
CA THR A 863 16.31 5.55 -6.46
C THR A 863 17.13 5.58 -7.74
N LYS A 864 17.08 4.52 -8.56
CA LYS A 864 17.71 4.49 -9.89
C LYS A 864 17.04 5.43 -10.89
N GLY A 865 15.76 5.78 -10.67
CA GLY A 865 15.03 6.80 -11.42
C GLY A 865 15.27 8.23 -10.92
N GLY A 866 16.20 8.45 -9.97
CA GLY A 866 16.47 9.75 -9.38
C GLY A 866 15.52 10.16 -8.24
N ILE A 867 14.63 9.25 -7.79
CA ILE A 867 13.66 9.51 -6.73
C ILE A 867 14.21 8.99 -5.40
N GLY A 868 14.63 9.89 -4.51
CA GLY A 868 14.99 9.57 -3.13
C GLY A 868 16.37 8.91 -2.94
N ALA A 869 16.60 8.36 -1.74
CA ALA A 869 17.84 7.66 -1.37
C ALA A 869 17.56 6.19 -1.01
N PRO A 870 18.49 5.26 -1.23
CA PRO A 870 18.28 3.86 -0.85
C PRO A 870 18.33 3.67 0.65
N VAL A 871 17.76 2.56 1.14
CA VAL A 871 17.82 2.18 2.55
C VAL A 871 19.27 1.93 2.97
N ALA A 872 19.76 2.74 3.90
CA ALA A 872 21.10 2.64 4.44
C ALA A 872 21.14 1.72 5.68
N ILE A 873 22.16 0.85 5.75
CA ILE A 873 22.49 0.05 6.95
C ILE A 873 23.93 0.25 7.38
N ASN A 874 24.14 0.24 8.70
CA ASN A 874 25.43 0.37 9.36
C ASN A 874 25.79 -0.92 10.08
N GLU A 875 26.98 -1.45 9.79
CA GLU A 875 27.54 -2.63 10.46
C GLU A 875 28.33 -2.24 11.70
N VAL A 876 28.10 -2.94 12.80
CA VAL A 876 28.82 -2.76 14.07
C VAL A 876 29.86 -3.87 14.20
N TRP A 877 31.10 -3.49 14.49
CA TRP A 877 32.26 -4.39 14.55
C TRP A 877 32.88 -4.42 15.96
N PRO A 878 33.50 -5.53 16.38
CA PRO A 878 34.30 -5.58 17.62
C PRO A 878 35.40 -4.51 17.62
N LYS A 879 35.84 -4.04 18.80
CA LYS A 879 36.91 -3.04 18.92
C LYS A 879 38.17 -3.64 19.53
N ASP A 880 39.34 -3.21 19.07
CA ASP A 880 40.62 -3.55 19.69
C ASP A 880 40.86 -2.76 20.99
N ALA A 881 41.96 -3.03 21.68
CA ALA A 881 42.34 -2.35 22.92
C ALA A 881 42.54 -0.82 22.75
N LYS A 882 42.64 -0.33 21.52
CA LYS A 882 42.78 1.10 21.17
C LYS A 882 41.45 1.71 20.69
N GLY A 883 40.36 0.95 20.69
CA GLY A 883 39.02 1.38 20.28
C GLY A 883 38.76 1.36 18.77
N ALA A 884 39.68 0.83 17.96
CA ALA A 884 39.53 0.74 16.51
C ALA A 884 38.70 -0.49 16.11
N PRO A 885 37.81 -0.39 15.11
CA PRO A 885 36.97 -1.51 14.69
C PRO A 885 37.79 -2.61 14.01
N ILE A 886 37.71 -3.83 14.54
CA ILE A 886 38.30 -5.06 14.02
C ILE A 886 37.36 -5.60 12.92
N LYS A 887 37.68 -5.32 11.66
CA LYS A 887 36.90 -5.74 10.49
C LYS A 887 37.32 -7.12 9.93
N THR A 888 37.67 -8.04 10.82
CA THR A 888 38.02 -9.42 10.46
C THR A 888 36.93 -10.36 10.97
N GLY A 889 36.04 -10.84 10.09
CA GLY A 889 34.93 -11.74 10.44
C GLY A 889 33.56 -11.21 10.03
N ASP A 890 32.52 -11.59 10.76
CA ASP A 890 31.15 -11.07 10.62
C ASP A 890 30.89 -9.92 11.63
N PRO A 891 30.02 -8.95 11.29
CA PRO A 891 29.65 -7.89 12.22
C PRO A 891 28.89 -8.45 13.43
N ILE A 892 29.02 -7.78 14.58
CA ILE A 892 28.30 -8.15 15.81
C ILE A 892 26.85 -7.66 15.84
N ALA A 893 26.50 -6.65 15.04
CA ALA A 893 25.14 -6.17 14.86
C ALA A 893 25.01 -5.37 13.55
N VAL A 894 23.78 -5.26 13.04
CA VAL A 894 23.44 -4.42 11.88
C VAL A 894 22.32 -3.48 12.27
N LYS A 895 22.49 -2.18 12.01
CA LYS A 895 21.54 -1.12 12.37
C LYS A 895 21.06 -0.38 11.13
N LEU A 896 19.83 0.14 11.17
CA LEU A 896 19.38 1.10 10.17
C LEU A 896 20.20 2.38 10.28
N GLY A 897 20.65 2.91 9.15
CA GLY A 897 21.41 4.16 9.08
C GLY A 897 20.64 5.35 9.65
N SER A 898 19.31 5.31 9.52
CA SER A 898 18.37 6.32 10.01
C SER A 898 17.38 5.72 11.02
N ALA A 899 17.86 4.96 12.00
CA ALA A 899 17.00 4.22 12.96
C ALA A 899 15.90 5.08 13.60
N ARG A 900 16.21 6.34 13.97
CA ARG A 900 15.23 7.30 14.50
C ARG A 900 14.12 7.65 13.50
N SER A 901 14.44 7.79 12.21
CA SER A 901 13.46 8.11 11.16
C SER A 901 12.54 6.91 10.89
N TYR A 902 13.06 5.69 10.91
CA TYR A 902 12.27 4.47 10.74
C TYR A 902 11.37 4.17 11.94
N ASP A 903 11.87 4.38 13.16
CA ASP A 903 11.06 4.33 14.37
C ASP A 903 9.86 5.28 14.28
N PHE A 904 10.11 6.52 13.86
CA PHE A 904 9.07 7.51 13.67
C PHE A 904 8.08 7.10 12.55
N ARG A 905 8.57 6.62 11.40
CA ARG A 905 7.73 6.09 10.29
C ARG A 905 6.80 4.96 10.75
N PHE A 906 7.30 4.01 11.57
CA PHE A 906 6.48 2.91 12.06
C PHE A 906 5.34 3.39 12.96
N LYS A 907 5.59 4.39 13.80
CA LYS A 907 4.57 4.99 14.67
C LYS A 907 3.54 5.80 13.89
N THR A 908 3.96 6.66 12.96
CA THR A 908 3.03 7.45 12.15
C THR A 908 2.19 6.57 11.25
N ARG A 909 2.78 5.51 10.67
CA ARG A 909 2.05 4.51 9.91
C ARG A 909 1.02 3.77 10.76
N TYR A 910 1.38 3.37 11.98
CA TYR A 910 0.43 2.73 12.90
C TYR A 910 -0.79 3.61 13.19
N ILE A 911 -0.57 4.89 13.54
CA ILE A 911 -1.67 5.85 13.77
C ILE A 911 -2.54 6.02 12.52
N SER A 912 -1.90 6.20 11.36
CA SER A 912 -2.60 6.37 10.09
C SER A 912 -3.46 5.14 9.75
N GLU A 913 -2.92 3.93 9.90
CA GLU A 913 -3.65 2.67 9.66
C GLU A 913 -4.85 2.48 10.59
N MET A 914 -4.73 2.90 11.86
CA MET A 914 -5.82 2.79 12.84
C MET A 914 -6.89 3.87 12.69
N ASN A 915 -6.64 4.92 11.90
CA ASN A 915 -7.50 6.09 11.81
C ASN A 915 -7.82 6.48 10.36
N ASN A 916 -7.98 5.49 9.47
CA ASN A 916 -8.42 5.69 8.08
C ASN A 916 -7.53 6.66 7.27
N GLY A 917 -6.22 6.67 7.56
CA GLY A 917 -5.25 7.54 6.89
C GLY A 917 -5.02 8.91 7.54
N ASN A 918 -5.65 9.19 8.70
CA ASN A 918 -5.67 10.51 9.34
C ASN A 918 -4.81 10.56 10.61
N ASN A 919 -4.88 11.69 11.32
CA ASN A 919 -4.35 11.94 12.66
C ASN A 919 -2.81 12.02 12.77
N VAL A 920 -2.12 12.26 11.65
CA VAL A 920 -0.66 12.53 11.64
C VAL A 920 -0.40 13.96 11.19
N PHE A 921 0.23 14.74 12.06
CA PHE A 921 0.59 16.14 11.83
C PHE A 921 2.08 16.35 12.06
N LEU A 922 2.73 17.02 11.11
CA LEU A 922 4.17 17.25 11.13
C LEU A 922 4.45 18.75 11.11
N LEU A 923 5.38 19.21 11.93
CA LEU A 923 5.77 20.62 12.02
C LEU A 923 7.24 20.76 11.65
N THR A 924 7.57 21.73 10.79
CA THR A 924 8.96 22.01 10.44
C THR A 924 9.19 23.50 10.18
N GLY A 925 10.36 24.00 10.61
CA GLY A 925 10.82 25.36 10.33
C GLY A 925 11.70 25.49 9.09
N THR A 926 12.09 24.38 8.46
CA THR A 926 13.09 24.38 7.41
C THR A 926 12.47 23.85 6.11
N PRO A 927 12.71 24.48 4.95
CA PRO A 927 12.33 23.91 3.67
C PRO A 927 12.97 22.54 3.52
N THR A 928 12.18 21.49 3.54
CA THR A 928 12.68 20.14 3.37
C THR A 928 12.54 19.74 1.91
N PRO A 929 13.62 19.40 1.20
CA PRO A 929 13.52 18.88 -0.16
C PRO A 929 12.89 17.49 -0.07
N ASN A 930 11.59 17.39 -0.33
CA ASN A 930 10.76 16.18 -0.52
C ASN A 930 10.67 15.12 0.61
N LYS A 931 11.57 15.11 1.60
CA LYS A 931 11.74 13.99 2.56
C LYS A 931 10.64 13.78 3.62
N PRO A 932 9.98 14.81 4.19
CA PRO A 932 8.96 14.57 5.22
C PRO A 932 7.66 13.99 4.68
N MET A 933 7.40 14.08 3.37
CA MET A 933 6.24 13.42 2.76
C MET A 933 6.33 11.89 2.87
N GLU A 934 7.56 11.35 2.92
CA GLU A 934 7.84 9.92 3.16
C GLU A 934 7.36 9.43 4.54
N LEU A 935 7.06 10.35 5.47
CA LEU A 935 6.53 10.04 6.81
C LEU A 935 5.01 9.96 6.84
N MET A 936 4.34 10.46 5.79
CA MET A 936 2.88 10.49 5.64
C MET A 936 2.33 9.47 4.64
N THR A 937 3.18 8.97 3.74
CA THR A 937 2.88 7.89 2.78
C THR A 937 3.27 6.54 3.36
#